data_AF-A0A7S3LJ25-F1
#
_entry.id   AF-A0A7S3LJ25-F1
#
_cell.length_a   1.000
_cell.length_b   1.000
_cell.length_c   1.000
_cell.angle_alpha   90.00
_cell.angle_beta   90.00
_cell.angle_gamma   90.00
#
_symmetry.space_group_name_H-M   'P 1'
#
loop_
_entity.id
_entity.type
_entity.pdbx_description
1 polymer ?
#
loop_
_entity_poly.entity_id
_entity_poly.type
_entity_poly.pdbx_seq_one_letter_code
_entity_poly.pdbx_strand_id
1 'polypeptide(L)'
;MSIFRCLLTLHLALTVIVQVSAIGMGWLQLGPDIDGEEMGDESGYSVSLSADGTIIAIGALHNSGNGADSGHVRVYKWDGSAWNQLGSDIDGEAPVDLSGYSVSLSADGTIVAIGAPFNSGNGEHSGNVRVYEWDGSAWNQLGQDIDGEALSDQSGQAVSLSADGTIVAIGTIGNAGNGVQSGHVRVYEWDGSAWNQLGPDIDGEAAGDFSGICVSLSADGTIVAIGAPLNDGVGALSPNTGHVRVYKWDGSAWNQLGLDIDGEAPGDQSGTSASLSADGTIVAIGAPFNSGNGTQSGNVRVYKWDGSTWNQLGPDIDGESAGDVSGWSVSLSANGTTVAIGARLNDGINGFVSGHVRVYEWNGSAWYTGLDIDGEASSDQFGWSVCLSADGTTVAIGALRNDGNGAESGHVRVYGFLTTALSPTDSPEPSTDSPAGLTNGAALGLGVGISLFIAFSGTVLTYKYQSKFVGIWKGRCDSNQRPAQTTNFQTHTDETNLFKYDCFLSHAWGEEQRNGKCVDHEKVAKIKRMLDERGVNTWFDGERMKTFVDRTMKQGIDDSKKFVIFITKTYMEKLDKDQNSNCTKEFQYGLLDKGIEYVIPVVLEKDLLNQDIWTGPLRFHIAASNLMYVNMSTESVTRQNINALVELIKQ
;
A
#
# COMPACT_ATOMS: atom_id res chain seq x y z
N MET A 1 -34.83 3.67 67.22
CA MET A 1 -33.46 4.09 67.59
C MET A 1 -32.50 3.04 67.05
N SER A 2 -31.97 3.27 65.85
CA SER A 2 -30.67 3.90 65.60
C SER A 2 -29.58 2.83 65.49
N ILE A 3 -29.17 2.44 64.27
CA ILE A 3 -28.07 3.05 63.48
C ILE A 3 -26.70 2.77 64.14
N PHE A 4 -25.92 1.82 63.59
CA PHE A 4 -24.56 2.04 63.02
C PHE A 4 -23.83 0.73 62.63
N ARG A 5 -23.12 0.79 61.48
CA ARG A 5 -22.15 -0.14 60.83
C ARG A 5 -22.79 -1.19 59.87
N CYS A 6 -22.80 -1.06 58.52
CA CYS A 6 -21.84 -0.56 57.50
C CYS A 6 -20.45 -1.23 57.66
N LEU A 7 -19.80 -1.91 56.70
CA LEU A 7 -19.86 -2.03 55.23
C LEU A 7 -19.14 -3.34 54.84
N LEU A 8 -19.71 -4.19 53.97
CA LEU A 8 -18.95 -4.97 52.99
C LEU A 8 -19.91 -5.52 51.92
N THR A 9 -20.11 -4.75 50.86
CA THR A 9 -20.91 -5.10 49.69
C THR A 9 -20.08 -5.86 48.67
N LEU A 10 -20.55 -7.07 48.36
CA LEU A 10 -20.37 -7.85 47.14
C LEU A 10 -20.05 -6.98 45.90
N HIS A 11 -18.93 -7.22 45.23
CA HIS A 11 -18.73 -6.83 43.82
C HIS A 11 -18.25 -8.05 43.05
N LEU A 12 -19.18 -8.67 42.33
CA LEU A 12 -18.91 -9.55 41.20
C LEU A 12 -18.42 -8.64 40.05
N ALA A 13 -17.16 -8.76 39.64
CA ALA A 13 -16.70 -8.15 38.40
C ALA A 13 -16.95 -9.14 37.26
N LEU A 14 -17.97 -8.86 36.45
CA LEU A 14 -18.19 -9.50 35.16
C LEU A 14 -17.25 -8.80 34.16
N THR A 15 -16.04 -9.32 33.97
CA THR A 15 -15.12 -8.81 32.96
C THR A 15 -15.59 -9.29 31.60
N VAL A 16 -16.32 -8.44 30.87
CA VAL A 16 -16.53 -8.62 29.43
C VAL A 16 -15.20 -8.32 28.77
N ILE A 17 -14.49 -9.37 28.34
CA ILE A 17 -13.32 -9.23 27.48
C ILE A 17 -13.86 -8.89 26.10
N VAL A 18 -13.89 -7.59 25.77
CA VAL A 18 -13.85 -7.18 24.37
C VAL A 18 -12.37 -7.33 23.99
N GLN A 19 -12.05 -8.36 23.19
CA GLN A 19 -10.81 -8.36 22.44
C GLN A 19 -10.93 -7.21 21.44
N VAL A 20 -10.48 -6.02 21.84
CA VAL A 20 -10.11 -4.99 20.87
C VAL A 20 -8.77 -5.49 20.34
N SER A 21 -8.81 -6.25 19.24
CA SER A 21 -7.63 -6.38 18.39
C SER A 21 -7.26 -4.95 17.99
N ALA A 22 -6.10 -4.49 18.46
CA ALA A 22 -5.51 -3.26 17.95
C ALA A 22 -5.27 -3.49 16.46
N ILE A 23 -6.18 -3.02 15.62
CA ILE A 23 -5.92 -2.96 14.18
C ILE A 23 -4.87 -1.85 14.05
N GLY A 24 -3.65 -2.22 13.69
CA GLY A 24 -2.59 -1.27 13.41
C GLY A 24 -3.04 -0.29 12.31
N MET A 25 -2.58 0.96 12.39
CA MET A 25 -2.71 1.86 11.24
C MET A 25 -1.90 1.28 10.08
N GLY A 26 -2.52 1.13 8.92
CA GLY A 26 -1.86 0.54 7.77
C GLY A 26 -2.81 0.17 6.64
N TRP A 27 -2.20 -0.29 5.55
CA TRP A 27 -2.89 -0.83 4.39
C TRP A 27 -3.32 -2.26 4.65
N LEU A 28 -4.63 -2.53 4.56
CA LEU A 28 -5.18 -3.88 4.67
C LEU A 28 -5.75 -4.30 3.33
N GLN A 29 -5.42 -5.51 2.90
CA GLN A 29 -5.98 -6.06 1.67
C GLN A 29 -7.51 -6.18 1.77
N LEU A 30 -8.20 -5.73 0.72
CA LEU A 30 -9.65 -5.80 0.55
C LEU A 30 -10.00 -7.04 -0.27
N GLY A 31 -10.42 -8.09 0.43
CA GLY A 31 -10.83 -9.35 -0.19
C GLY A 31 -9.64 -10.20 -0.65
N PRO A 32 -9.90 -11.34 -1.31
CA PRO A 32 -8.85 -12.18 -1.88
C PRO A 32 -8.19 -11.52 -3.10
N ASP A 33 -7.10 -12.13 -3.56
CA ASP A 33 -6.41 -11.76 -4.80
C ASP A 33 -7.33 -11.86 -6.01
N ILE A 34 -7.09 -11.01 -7.01
CA ILE A 34 -7.73 -11.09 -8.32
C ILE A 34 -6.71 -11.70 -9.29
N ASP A 35 -6.73 -13.03 -9.39
CA ASP A 35 -5.79 -13.78 -10.22
C ASP A 35 -6.11 -13.70 -11.72
N GLY A 36 -5.07 -13.78 -12.55
CA GLY A 36 -5.18 -14.03 -13.99
C GLY A 36 -5.91 -15.34 -14.31
N GLU A 37 -6.42 -15.50 -15.53
CA GLU A 37 -7.24 -16.67 -15.89
C GLU A 37 -6.41 -17.87 -16.28
N GLU A 38 -5.32 -17.63 -17.01
CA GLU A 38 -4.45 -18.66 -17.54
C GLU A 38 -2.96 -18.32 -17.38
N MET A 39 -2.12 -19.33 -17.59
CA MET A 39 -0.66 -19.22 -17.57
C MET A 39 -0.17 -18.23 -18.63
N GLY A 40 0.66 -17.28 -18.22
CA GLY A 40 1.29 -16.31 -19.12
C GLY A 40 0.41 -15.12 -19.52
N ASP A 41 -0.81 -15.00 -18.98
CA ASP A 41 -1.73 -13.89 -19.26
C ASP A 41 -1.17 -12.52 -18.86
N GLU A 42 -0.24 -12.49 -17.90
CA GLU A 42 0.35 -11.28 -17.32
C GLU A 42 -0.72 -10.30 -16.76
N SER A 43 -1.76 -10.84 -16.11
CA SER A 43 -2.83 -10.04 -15.50
C SER A 43 -2.29 -9.07 -14.44
N GLY A 44 -2.81 -7.84 -14.45
CA GLY A 44 -2.29 -6.75 -13.62
C GLY A 44 -1.17 -5.95 -14.30
N TYR A 45 -0.92 -6.18 -15.60
CA TYR A 45 -0.03 -5.32 -16.39
C TYR A 45 -0.46 -3.85 -16.34
N SER A 46 -1.77 -3.60 -16.41
CA SER A 46 -2.36 -2.28 -16.22
C SER A 46 -3.57 -2.37 -15.28
N VAL A 47 -3.74 -1.38 -14.42
CA VAL A 47 -4.87 -1.28 -13.48
C VAL A 47 -5.41 0.14 -13.43
N SER A 48 -6.73 0.28 -13.26
CA SER A 48 -7.38 1.57 -13.03
C SER A 48 -8.54 1.40 -12.06
N LEU A 49 -8.66 2.31 -11.09
CA LEU A 49 -9.76 2.37 -10.11
C LEU A 49 -10.76 3.47 -10.46
N SER A 50 -12.03 3.26 -10.10
CA SER A 50 -13.00 4.34 -9.97
C SER A 50 -12.58 5.31 -8.85
N ALA A 51 -13.13 6.53 -8.88
CA ALA A 51 -12.78 7.57 -7.89
C ALA A 51 -13.09 7.15 -6.45
N ASP A 52 -14.14 6.34 -6.23
CA ASP A 52 -14.52 5.81 -4.92
C ASP A 52 -13.78 4.51 -4.54
N GLY A 53 -12.92 3.98 -5.42
CA GLY A 53 -12.15 2.76 -5.20
C GLY A 53 -12.97 1.48 -5.20
N THR A 54 -14.23 1.49 -5.66
CA THR A 54 -15.11 0.30 -5.62
C THR A 54 -15.21 -0.48 -6.94
N ILE A 55 -14.71 0.08 -8.04
CA ILE A 55 -14.62 -0.59 -9.34
C ILE A 55 -13.16 -0.55 -9.80
N ILE A 56 -12.68 -1.67 -10.33
CA ILE A 56 -11.33 -1.80 -10.87
C ILE A 56 -11.37 -2.44 -12.26
N ALA A 57 -10.64 -1.88 -13.21
CA ALA A 57 -10.34 -2.49 -14.51
C ALA A 57 -8.90 -3.02 -14.51
N ILE A 58 -8.70 -4.22 -15.04
CA ILE A 58 -7.43 -4.94 -15.03
C ILE A 58 -7.13 -5.43 -16.45
N GLY A 59 -5.99 -5.01 -17.00
CA GLY A 59 -5.49 -5.50 -18.27
C GLY A 59 -4.58 -6.72 -18.11
N ALA A 60 -4.70 -7.66 -19.05
CA ALA A 60 -3.89 -8.86 -19.19
C ALA A 60 -3.58 -9.06 -20.67
N LEU A 61 -2.45 -8.50 -21.10
CA LEU A 61 -2.16 -8.24 -22.51
C LEU A 61 -1.83 -9.49 -23.33
N HIS A 62 -1.46 -10.61 -22.67
CA HIS A 62 -1.10 -11.87 -23.34
C HIS A 62 -2.22 -12.91 -23.25
N ASN A 63 -3.35 -12.57 -22.62
CA ASN A 63 -4.48 -13.47 -22.61
C ASN A 63 -4.93 -13.81 -24.04
N SER A 64 -5.31 -15.07 -24.24
CA SER A 64 -5.58 -15.64 -25.55
C SER A 64 -7.06 -15.92 -25.85
N GLY A 65 -7.99 -15.30 -25.09
CA GLY A 65 -9.44 -15.52 -25.18
C GLY A 65 -10.02 -15.37 -26.59
N ASN A 66 -9.47 -14.47 -27.41
CA ASN A 66 -9.87 -14.25 -28.79
C ASN A 66 -8.71 -14.39 -29.80
N GLY A 67 -7.72 -15.24 -29.48
CA GLY A 67 -6.55 -15.51 -30.31
C GLY A 67 -5.24 -15.33 -29.54
N ALA A 68 -4.14 -15.93 -30.02
CA ALA A 68 -2.85 -15.87 -29.32
C ALA A 68 -2.42 -14.43 -29.03
N ASP A 69 -2.20 -14.10 -27.76
CA ASP A 69 -1.83 -12.76 -27.29
C ASP A 69 -2.79 -11.67 -27.80
N SER A 70 -4.09 -11.95 -27.94
CA SER A 70 -5.07 -10.90 -28.28
C SER A 70 -5.19 -9.87 -27.15
N GLY A 71 -4.94 -10.31 -25.92
CA GLY A 71 -5.15 -9.57 -24.69
C GLY A 71 -6.63 -9.43 -24.35
N HIS A 72 -6.92 -9.03 -23.11
CA HIS A 72 -8.27 -8.70 -22.65
C HIS A 72 -8.22 -7.76 -21.45
N VAL A 73 -9.39 -7.23 -21.08
CA VAL A 73 -9.62 -6.49 -19.84
C VAL A 73 -10.78 -7.09 -19.07
N ARG A 74 -10.61 -7.21 -17.76
CA ARG A 74 -11.68 -7.58 -16.82
C ARG A 74 -11.96 -6.45 -15.86
N VAL A 75 -13.24 -6.21 -15.62
CA VAL A 75 -13.69 -5.18 -14.66
C VAL A 75 -14.32 -5.87 -13.46
N TYR A 76 -14.00 -5.44 -12.25
CA TYR A 76 -14.51 -5.99 -11.00
C TYR A 76 -15.15 -4.90 -10.15
N LYS A 77 -16.15 -5.29 -9.38
CA LYS A 77 -16.83 -4.45 -8.40
C LYS A 77 -16.74 -5.04 -7.00
N TRP A 78 -16.35 -4.20 -6.05
CA TRP A 78 -16.32 -4.53 -4.63
C TRP A 78 -17.73 -4.59 -4.05
N ASP A 79 -18.06 -5.67 -3.33
CA ASP A 79 -19.36 -5.84 -2.65
C ASP A 79 -19.31 -5.62 -1.12
N GLY A 80 -18.15 -5.23 -0.59
CA GLY A 80 -17.88 -5.15 0.85
C GLY A 80 -17.13 -6.36 1.42
N SER A 81 -16.97 -7.43 0.64
CA SER A 81 -16.29 -8.66 1.05
C SER A 81 -15.42 -9.31 -0.03
N ALA A 82 -15.80 -9.19 -1.30
CA ALA A 82 -15.10 -9.75 -2.44
C ALA A 82 -15.18 -8.83 -3.68
N TRP A 83 -14.20 -9.00 -4.56
CA TRP A 83 -14.20 -8.44 -5.90
C TRP A 83 -14.95 -9.37 -6.83
N ASN A 84 -16.09 -8.92 -7.35
CA ASN A 84 -16.92 -9.70 -8.27
C ASN A 84 -16.78 -9.12 -9.67
N GLN A 85 -16.53 -9.97 -10.66
CA GLN A 85 -16.45 -9.52 -12.04
C GLN A 85 -17.77 -8.86 -12.47
N LEU A 86 -17.64 -7.69 -13.08
CA LEU A 86 -18.72 -6.85 -13.56
C LEU A 86 -18.83 -7.04 -15.09
N GLY A 87 -19.75 -7.89 -15.52
CA GLY A 87 -19.91 -8.25 -16.93
C GLY A 87 -19.04 -9.44 -17.35
N SER A 88 -18.96 -9.66 -18.66
CA SER A 88 -18.02 -10.60 -19.29
C SER A 88 -16.69 -9.91 -19.59
N ASP A 89 -15.70 -10.71 -19.98
CA ASP A 89 -14.41 -10.24 -20.47
C ASP A 89 -14.56 -9.29 -21.66
N ILE A 90 -13.69 -8.29 -21.74
CA ILE A 90 -13.56 -7.41 -22.89
C ILE A 90 -12.33 -7.86 -23.68
N ASP A 91 -12.54 -8.79 -24.61
CA ASP A 91 -11.46 -9.40 -25.40
C ASP A 91 -10.91 -8.46 -26.48
N GLY A 92 -9.60 -8.57 -26.72
CA GLY A 92 -8.92 -7.99 -27.88
C GLY A 92 -9.48 -8.51 -29.21
N GLU A 93 -9.23 -7.80 -30.31
CA GLU A 93 -9.90 -8.07 -31.60
C GLU A 93 -9.24 -9.19 -32.39
N ALA A 94 -7.91 -9.22 -32.37
CA ALA A 94 -7.11 -10.14 -33.14
C ALA A 94 -5.85 -10.60 -32.36
N PRO A 95 -5.21 -11.71 -32.77
CA PRO A 95 -3.96 -12.15 -32.19
C PRO A 95 -2.86 -11.07 -32.23
N VAL A 96 -2.08 -10.97 -31.16
CA VAL A 96 -0.94 -10.05 -31.01
C VAL A 96 -1.32 -8.56 -30.97
N ASP A 97 -2.60 -8.22 -30.80
CA ASP A 97 -3.03 -6.84 -30.60
C ASP A 97 -2.59 -6.29 -29.23
N LEU A 98 -2.42 -7.18 -28.25
CA LEU A 98 -2.08 -6.90 -26.85
C LEU A 98 -3.10 -5.96 -26.16
N SER A 99 -4.40 -6.20 -26.37
CA SER A 99 -5.46 -5.39 -25.73
C SER A 99 -5.37 -5.47 -24.20
N GLY A 100 -5.58 -4.35 -23.52
CA GLY A 100 -5.34 -4.25 -22.08
C GLY A 100 -3.91 -3.84 -21.72
N TYR A 101 -3.09 -3.49 -22.72
CA TYR A 101 -1.77 -2.88 -22.49
C TYR A 101 -1.88 -1.62 -21.62
N SER A 102 -2.89 -0.79 -21.87
CA SER A 102 -3.23 0.36 -21.03
C SER A 102 -4.74 0.40 -20.80
N VAL A 103 -5.14 0.77 -19.58
CA VAL A 103 -6.56 0.87 -19.17
C VAL A 103 -6.79 2.14 -18.36
N SER A 104 -7.95 2.78 -18.54
CA SER A 104 -8.39 3.92 -17.74
C SER A 104 -9.90 3.87 -17.54
N LEU A 105 -10.36 4.06 -16.29
CA LEU A 105 -11.76 4.16 -15.92
C LEU A 105 -12.20 5.62 -15.74
N SER A 106 -13.49 5.90 -16.01
CA SER A 106 -14.17 7.09 -15.52
C SER A 106 -14.29 7.08 -14.00
N ALA A 107 -14.56 8.24 -13.39
CA ALA A 107 -14.64 8.39 -11.95
C ALA A 107 -15.75 7.55 -11.30
N ASP A 108 -16.86 7.32 -12.01
CA ASP A 108 -17.96 6.44 -11.57
C ASP A 108 -17.76 4.97 -11.98
N GLY A 109 -16.70 4.67 -12.72
CA GLY A 109 -16.34 3.33 -13.18
C GLY A 109 -17.29 2.75 -14.23
N THR A 110 -18.11 3.54 -14.91
CA THR A 110 -19.03 3.05 -15.95
C THR A 110 -18.49 3.16 -17.37
N ILE A 111 -17.38 3.88 -17.58
CA ILE A 111 -16.69 3.97 -18.88
C ILE A 111 -15.25 3.48 -18.70
N VAL A 112 -14.79 2.63 -19.62
CA VAL A 112 -13.40 2.14 -19.67
C VAL A 112 -12.79 2.36 -21.05
N ALA A 113 -11.61 2.96 -21.11
CA ALA A 113 -10.79 3.05 -22.32
C ALA A 113 -9.66 2.02 -22.26
N ILE A 114 -9.41 1.34 -23.39
CA ILE A 114 -8.49 0.21 -23.48
C ILE A 114 -7.60 0.41 -24.71
N GLY A 115 -6.28 0.44 -24.49
CA GLY A 115 -5.29 0.49 -25.57
C GLY A 115 -4.86 -0.90 -26.04
N ALA A 116 -4.63 -1.03 -27.35
CA ALA A 116 -4.05 -2.20 -28.00
C ALA A 116 -2.99 -1.73 -29.02
N PRO A 117 -1.76 -1.42 -28.57
CA PRO A 117 -0.75 -0.73 -29.38
C PRO A 117 -0.24 -1.52 -30.58
N PHE A 118 -0.54 -2.82 -30.68
CA PHE A 118 -0.12 -3.66 -31.80
C PHE A 118 -1.28 -4.04 -32.74
N ASN A 119 -2.48 -3.53 -32.48
CA ASN A 119 -3.59 -3.67 -33.41
C ASN A 119 -3.22 -3.13 -34.80
N SER A 120 -3.67 -3.83 -35.84
CA SER A 120 -3.31 -3.55 -37.24
C SER A 120 -4.46 -3.04 -38.12
N GLY A 121 -5.54 -2.54 -37.50
CA GLY A 121 -6.76 -2.07 -38.18
C GLY A 121 -6.52 -0.98 -39.23
N ASN A 122 -5.54 -0.10 -39.00
CA ASN A 122 -5.19 1.01 -39.90
C ASN A 122 -3.72 0.97 -40.39
N GLY A 123 -3.11 -0.21 -40.39
CA GLY A 123 -1.71 -0.44 -40.78
C GLY A 123 -1.00 -1.37 -39.79
N GLU A 124 0.04 -2.09 -40.21
CA GLU A 124 0.76 -3.01 -39.32
C GLU A 124 1.24 -2.30 -38.05
N HIS A 125 0.77 -2.77 -36.88
CA HIS A 125 1.02 -2.17 -35.57
C HIS A 125 0.75 -0.66 -35.52
N SER A 126 -0.29 -0.17 -36.20
CA SER A 126 -0.75 1.21 -36.04
C SER A 126 -1.26 1.47 -34.63
N GLY A 127 -1.78 0.43 -33.99
CA GLY A 127 -2.43 0.47 -32.68
C GLY A 127 -3.84 1.05 -32.75
N ASN A 128 -4.66 0.79 -31.74
CA ASN A 128 -5.95 1.42 -31.54
C ASN A 128 -6.31 1.59 -30.05
N VAL A 129 -7.35 2.37 -29.81
CA VAL A 129 -8.03 2.47 -28.51
C VAL A 129 -9.51 2.23 -28.70
N ARG A 130 -10.10 1.42 -27.81
CA ARG A 130 -11.53 1.19 -27.75
C ARG A 130 -12.07 1.65 -26.41
N VAL A 131 -13.23 2.29 -26.44
CA VAL A 131 -13.92 2.77 -25.24
C VAL A 131 -15.22 1.99 -25.09
N TYR A 132 -15.55 1.57 -23.86
CA TYR A 132 -16.74 0.80 -23.53
C TYR A 132 -17.52 1.48 -22.42
N GLU A 133 -18.85 1.39 -22.49
CA GLU A 133 -19.80 1.86 -21.49
C GLU A 133 -20.58 0.68 -20.89
N TRP A 134 -20.72 0.68 -19.57
CA TRP A 134 -21.52 -0.28 -18.83
C TRP A 134 -23.00 0.09 -18.85
N ASP A 135 -23.85 -0.78 -19.41
CA ASP A 135 -25.30 -0.52 -19.52
C ASP A 135 -26.13 -1.01 -18.31
N GLY A 136 -25.46 -1.53 -17.28
CA GLY A 136 -26.10 -2.22 -16.15
C GLY A 136 -26.08 -3.75 -16.27
N SER A 137 -25.69 -4.30 -17.42
CA SER A 137 -25.65 -5.73 -17.71
C SER A 137 -24.45 -6.21 -18.52
N ALA A 138 -23.96 -5.39 -19.45
CA ALA A 138 -22.82 -5.69 -20.32
C ALA A 138 -21.98 -4.44 -20.61
N TRP A 139 -20.70 -4.66 -20.95
CA TRP A 139 -19.83 -3.64 -21.52
C TRP A 139 -20.10 -3.55 -23.02
N ASN A 140 -20.58 -2.40 -23.47
CA ASN A 140 -20.83 -2.15 -24.88
C ASN A 140 -19.85 -1.12 -25.40
N GLN A 141 -19.28 -1.34 -26.59
CA GLN A 141 -18.37 -0.37 -27.18
C GLN A 141 -19.10 0.97 -27.42
N LEU A 142 -18.50 2.05 -26.91
CA LEU A 142 -18.97 3.42 -27.01
C LEU A 142 -18.27 4.08 -28.22
N GLY A 143 -18.96 4.09 -29.36
CA GLY A 143 -18.42 4.65 -30.61
C GLY A 143 -17.76 3.61 -31.51
N GLN A 144 -16.91 4.07 -32.42
CA GLN A 144 -16.02 3.22 -33.24
C GLN A 144 -14.62 3.20 -32.62
N ASP A 145 -13.74 2.36 -33.16
CA ASP A 145 -12.32 2.34 -32.78
C ASP A 145 -11.67 3.69 -33.03
N ILE A 146 -10.75 4.07 -32.14
CA ILE A 146 -9.87 5.22 -32.34
C ILE A 146 -8.53 4.67 -32.84
N ASP A 147 -8.39 4.59 -34.16
CA ASP A 147 -7.21 4.00 -34.80
C ASP A 147 -5.99 4.94 -34.80
N GLY A 148 -4.80 4.35 -34.69
CA GLY A 148 -3.52 4.99 -34.97
C GLY A 148 -3.42 5.48 -36.42
N GLU A 149 -2.52 6.42 -36.69
CA GLU A 149 -2.48 7.14 -37.98
C GLU A 149 -1.69 6.41 -39.05
N ALA A 150 -0.60 5.76 -38.65
CA ALA A 150 0.33 5.13 -39.58
C ALA A 150 0.89 3.80 -39.03
N LEU A 151 1.57 3.08 -39.93
CA LEU A 151 2.24 1.83 -39.65
C LEU A 151 3.32 2.02 -38.57
N SER A 152 3.34 1.13 -37.58
CA SER A 152 4.26 1.13 -36.44
C SER A 152 4.16 2.34 -35.50
N ASP A 153 3.07 3.12 -35.57
CA ASP A 153 2.86 4.23 -34.64
C ASP A 153 2.64 3.75 -33.20
N GLN A 154 1.99 2.60 -33.03
CA GLN A 154 1.66 2.02 -31.73
C GLN A 154 0.74 2.91 -30.87
N SER A 155 -0.38 3.37 -31.43
CA SER A 155 -1.36 4.15 -30.68
C SER A 155 -2.06 3.31 -29.61
N GLY A 156 -2.27 3.87 -28.42
CA GLY A 156 -2.81 3.12 -27.27
C GLY A 156 -1.74 2.55 -26.34
N GLN A 157 -0.48 2.99 -26.47
CA GLN A 157 0.58 2.72 -25.49
C GLN A 157 0.21 3.22 -24.09
N ALA A 158 -0.44 4.38 -24.02
CA ALA A 158 -1.01 4.91 -22.79
C ALA A 158 -2.38 5.54 -23.09
N VAL A 159 -3.32 5.38 -22.15
CA VAL A 159 -4.66 6.00 -22.21
C VAL A 159 -4.99 6.65 -20.87
N SER A 160 -5.67 7.80 -20.92
CA SER A 160 -6.23 8.44 -19.74
C SER A 160 -7.60 9.02 -20.10
N LEU A 161 -8.62 8.73 -19.28
CA LEU A 161 -9.94 9.34 -19.38
C LEU A 161 -10.08 10.57 -18.47
N SER A 162 -10.96 11.50 -18.83
CA SER A 162 -11.54 12.47 -17.90
C SER A 162 -12.47 11.77 -16.89
N ALA A 163 -12.79 12.45 -15.79
CA ALA A 163 -13.63 11.89 -14.72
C ALA A 163 -15.03 11.50 -15.20
N ASP A 164 -15.60 12.22 -16.17
CA ASP A 164 -16.88 11.88 -16.78
C ASP A 164 -16.77 10.90 -17.96
N GLY A 165 -15.55 10.48 -18.32
CA GLY A 165 -15.28 9.56 -19.42
C GLY A 165 -15.56 10.11 -20.81
N THR A 166 -15.75 11.43 -20.98
CA THR A 166 -16.06 12.05 -22.28
C THR A 166 -14.84 12.54 -23.06
N ILE A 167 -13.68 12.63 -22.40
CA ILE A 167 -12.40 12.99 -23.04
C ILE A 167 -11.40 11.86 -22.81
N VAL A 168 -10.68 11.46 -23.86
CA VAL A 168 -9.60 10.46 -23.79
C VAL A 168 -8.33 11.02 -24.41
N ALA A 169 -7.22 10.93 -23.68
CA ALA A 169 -5.87 11.19 -24.20
C ALA A 169 -5.19 9.87 -24.53
N ILE A 170 -4.53 9.80 -25.68
CA ILE A 170 -3.94 8.58 -26.24
C ILE A 170 -2.48 8.85 -26.61
N GLY A 171 -1.57 8.14 -25.94
CA GLY A 171 -0.14 8.18 -26.18
C GLY A 171 0.29 7.20 -27.27
N THR A 172 1.29 7.61 -28.06
CA THR A 172 1.78 6.88 -29.23
C THR A 172 3.29 7.10 -29.36
N ILE A 173 4.13 6.08 -29.18
CA ILE A 173 5.60 6.25 -29.13
C ILE A 173 6.29 6.12 -30.49
N GLY A 174 5.65 5.45 -31.45
CA GLY A 174 6.24 5.13 -32.76
C GLY A 174 6.13 6.26 -33.78
N ASN A 175 5.29 7.26 -33.51
CA ASN A 175 5.03 8.36 -34.45
C ASN A 175 6.31 9.11 -34.82
N ALA A 176 6.37 9.49 -36.11
CA ALA A 176 7.55 10.04 -36.74
C ALA A 176 7.46 11.54 -37.11
N GLY A 177 6.45 12.27 -36.60
CA GLY A 177 6.15 13.66 -36.99
C GLY A 177 7.34 14.61 -36.88
N ASN A 178 8.14 14.47 -35.81
CA ASN A 178 9.36 15.24 -35.58
C ASN A 178 10.64 14.37 -35.58
N GLY A 179 10.59 13.21 -36.22
CA GLY A 179 11.67 12.22 -36.28
C GLY A 179 11.21 10.84 -35.81
N VAL A 180 11.91 9.79 -36.26
CA VAL A 180 11.54 8.39 -35.96
C VAL A 180 11.40 8.19 -34.45
N GLN A 181 10.24 7.68 -34.01
CA GLN A 181 9.92 7.47 -32.60
C GLN A 181 10.05 8.74 -31.75
N SER A 182 9.68 9.90 -32.31
CA SER A 182 9.50 11.11 -31.51
C SER A 182 8.28 10.99 -30.60
N GLY A 183 7.28 10.23 -31.07
CA GLY A 183 6.03 10.01 -30.38
C GLY A 183 5.13 11.24 -30.40
N HIS A 184 3.87 11.06 -30.02
CA HIS A 184 2.89 12.14 -29.88
C HIS A 184 1.73 11.71 -28.98
N VAL A 185 0.87 12.67 -28.65
CA VAL A 185 -0.40 12.43 -27.97
C VAL A 185 -1.54 13.06 -28.76
N ARG A 186 -2.64 12.31 -28.90
CA ARG A 186 -3.90 12.82 -29.45
C ARG A 186 -4.96 12.78 -28.36
N VAL A 187 -5.82 13.79 -28.34
CA VAL A 187 -6.94 13.88 -27.40
C VAL A 187 -8.23 13.84 -28.20
N TYR A 188 -9.22 13.10 -27.72
CA TYR A 188 -10.53 12.96 -28.35
C TYR A 188 -11.64 13.30 -27.36
N GLU A 189 -12.72 13.90 -27.87
CA GLU A 189 -13.93 14.22 -27.15
C GLU A 189 -15.11 13.44 -27.76
N TRP A 190 -15.94 12.86 -26.90
CA TRP A 190 -17.19 12.20 -27.28
C TRP A 190 -18.31 13.22 -27.48
N ASP A 191 -18.88 13.26 -28.69
CA ASP A 191 -19.96 14.20 -29.02
C ASP A 191 -21.39 13.66 -28.77
N GLY A 192 -21.49 12.45 -28.20
CA GLY A 192 -22.75 11.69 -28.09
C GLY A 192 -22.97 10.67 -29.21
N SER A 193 -22.11 10.65 -30.24
CA SER A 193 -22.20 9.74 -31.38
C SER A 193 -20.87 9.21 -31.90
N ALA A 194 -19.80 10.01 -31.83
CA ALA A 194 -18.46 9.65 -32.29
C ALA A 194 -17.38 10.29 -31.40
N TRP A 195 -16.21 9.66 -31.39
CA TRP A 195 -14.99 10.23 -30.84
C TRP A 195 -14.37 11.16 -31.88
N ASN A 196 -14.31 12.44 -31.56
CA ASN A 196 -13.72 13.45 -32.44
C ASN A 196 -12.44 13.98 -31.82
N GLN A 197 -11.39 14.15 -32.63
CA GLN A 197 -10.14 14.69 -32.13
C GLN A 197 -10.34 16.13 -31.61
N LEU A 198 -9.92 16.37 -30.38
CA LEU A 198 -10.00 17.64 -29.67
C LEU A 198 -8.69 18.41 -29.87
N GLY A 199 -8.66 19.22 -30.94
CA GLY A 199 -7.49 20.03 -31.30
C GLY A 199 -6.43 19.28 -32.13
N PRO A 200 -5.32 19.95 -32.46
CA PRO A 200 -4.20 19.33 -33.17
C PRO A 200 -3.44 18.33 -32.28
N ASP A 201 -2.59 17.52 -32.92
CA ASP A 201 -1.66 16.61 -32.25
C ASP A 201 -0.70 17.36 -31.31
N ILE A 202 -0.33 16.70 -30.21
CA ILE A 202 0.73 17.16 -29.33
C ILE A 202 1.99 16.35 -29.65
N ASP A 203 2.79 16.86 -30.58
CA ASP A 203 3.98 16.14 -31.07
C ASP A 203 5.14 16.13 -30.06
N GLY A 204 5.87 15.02 -30.03
CA GLY A 204 7.18 14.90 -29.41
C GLY A 204 8.22 15.81 -30.08
N GLU A 205 9.37 16.00 -29.43
CA GLU A 205 10.32 17.04 -29.84
C GLU A 205 11.36 16.56 -30.85
N ALA A 206 11.94 15.38 -30.60
CA ALA A 206 13.02 14.83 -31.41
C ALA A 206 12.92 13.30 -31.56
N ALA A 207 13.67 12.77 -32.52
CA ALA A 207 13.72 11.33 -32.77
C ALA A 207 14.23 10.56 -31.55
N GLY A 208 13.48 9.53 -31.13
CA GLY A 208 13.86 8.64 -30.03
C GLY A 208 13.38 9.08 -28.66
N ASP A 209 12.68 10.20 -28.52
CA ASP A 209 12.24 10.74 -27.21
C ASP A 209 11.11 9.93 -26.55
N PHE A 210 10.32 9.23 -27.36
CA PHE A 210 9.16 8.43 -26.96
C PHE A 210 8.10 9.25 -26.19
N SER A 211 7.81 10.46 -26.67
CA SER A 211 6.74 11.29 -26.12
C SER A 211 5.40 10.55 -26.20
N GLY A 212 4.67 10.52 -25.09
CA GLY A 212 3.41 9.78 -24.98
C GLY A 212 3.56 8.35 -24.46
N ILE A 213 4.73 7.96 -23.91
CA ILE A 213 4.88 6.68 -23.18
C ILE A 213 3.91 6.59 -21.98
N CYS A 214 3.61 7.73 -21.36
CA CYS A 214 2.63 7.89 -20.31
C CYS A 214 1.85 9.18 -20.53
N VAL A 215 0.56 9.16 -20.20
CA VAL A 215 -0.33 10.31 -20.27
C VAL A 215 -1.22 10.33 -19.01
N SER A 216 -1.51 11.52 -18.50
CA SER A 216 -2.48 11.70 -17.41
C SER A 216 -3.30 12.95 -17.67
N LEU A 217 -4.63 12.82 -17.64
CA LEU A 217 -5.57 13.93 -17.73
C LEU A 217 -5.97 14.46 -16.34
N SER A 218 -6.31 15.75 -16.26
CA SER A 218 -7.12 16.30 -15.18
C SER A 218 -8.54 15.73 -15.23
N ALA A 219 -9.28 15.84 -14.12
CA ALA A 219 -10.64 15.31 -14.02
C ALA A 219 -11.61 15.94 -15.04
N ASP A 220 -11.41 17.21 -15.39
CA ASP A 220 -12.20 17.89 -16.43
C ASP A 220 -11.67 17.68 -17.86
N GLY A 221 -10.58 16.92 -18.02
CA GLY A 221 -9.95 16.64 -19.31
C GLY A 221 -9.29 17.84 -19.99
N THR A 222 -9.12 18.99 -19.31
CA THR A 222 -8.57 20.21 -19.93
C THR A 222 -7.07 20.39 -19.75
N ILE A 223 -6.42 19.57 -18.91
CA ILE A 223 -4.98 19.56 -18.69
C ILE A 223 -4.47 18.13 -18.92
N VAL A 224 -3.38 17.99 -19.65
CA VAL A 224 -2.72 16.71 -19.90
C VAL A 224 -1.23 16.79 -19.58
N ALA A 225 -0.71 15.83 -18.82
CA ALA A 225 0.72 15.61 -18.60
C ALA A 225 1.20 14.48 -19.50
N ILE A 226 2.36 14.65 -20.14
CA ILE A 226 2.91 13.76 -21.15
C ILE A 226 4.38 13.49 -20.84
N GLY A 227 4.74 12.22 -20.67
CA GLY A 227 6.13 11.80 -20.46
C GLY A 227 6.88 11.50 -21.74
N ALA A 228 8.18 11.83 -21.76
CA ALA A 228 9.14 11.52 -22.81
C ALA A 228 10.47 11.08 -22.16
N PRO A 229 10.56 9.82 -21.69
CA PRO A 229 11.65 9.36 -20.82
C PRO A 229 13.02 9.31 -21.50
N LEU A 230 13.05 9.28 -22.83
CA LEU A 230 14.30 9.21 -23.59
C LEU A 230 14.72 10.56 -24.17
N ASN A 231 14.00 11.64 -23.85
CA ASN A 231 14.42 12.96 -24.25
C ASN A 231 15.74 13.35 -23.56
N ASP A 232 16.61 14.02 -24.31
CA ASP A 232 17.96 14.41 -23.88
C ASP A 232 18.00 15.68 -23.01
N GLY A 233 16.83 16.22 -22.62
CA GLY A 233 16.67 17.39 -21.75
C GLY A 233 17.45 18.61 -22.24
N VAL A 234 18.17 19.26 -21.33
CA VAL A 234 18.89 20.54 -21.56
C VAL A 234 20.15 20.43 -22.45
N GLY A 235 20.29 19.37 -23.25
CA GLY A 235 21.22 19.27 -24.37
C GLY A 235 21.96 17.94 -24.49
N ALA A 236 22.55 17.69 -25.68
CA ALA A 236 23.17 16.42 -26.12
C ALA A 236 24.29 15.82 -25.23
N LEU A 237 24.69 16.48 -24.15
CA LEU A 237 25.63 15.94 -23.15
C LEU A 237 24.92 15.23 -21.98
N SER A 238 23.59 15.28 -21.95
CA SER A 238 22.75 14.64 -20.94
C SER A 238 21.74 13.66 -21.55
N PRO A 239 22.21 12.61 -22.24
CA PRO A 239 21.31 11.73 -22.98
C PRO A 239 20.29 11.04 -22.09
N ASN A 240 19.05 10.91 -22.55
CA ASN A 240 17.96 10.23 -21.87
C ASN A 240 17.73 10.68 -20.41
N THR A 241 17.86 11.97 -20.09
CA THR A 241 17.41 12.49 -18.78
C THR A 241 15.91 12.31 -18.61
N GLY A 242 15.18 12.39 -19.73
CA GLY A 242 13.72 12.38 -19.80
C GLY A 242 13.11 13.70 -19.33
N HIS A 243 11.85 13.93 -19.68
CA HIS A 243 11.06 15.04 -19.16
C HIS A 243 9.56 14.71 -19.09
N VAL A 244 8.80 15.60 -18.46
CA VAL A 244 7.35 15.69 -18.60
C VAL A 244 6.95 17.08 -19.07
N ARG A 245 6.06 17.15 -20.06
CA ARG A 245 5.40 18.39 -20.50
C ARG A 245 3.94 18.36 -20.10
N VAL A 246 3.44 19.50 -19.64
CA VAL A 246 2.02 19.67 -19.29
C VAL A 246 1.39 20.63 -20.28
N TYR A 247 0.22 20.30 -20.81
CA TYR A 247 -0.52 21.12 -21.76
C TYR A 247 -1.90 21.45 -21.21
N LYS A 248 -2.42 22.61 -21.58
CA LYS A 248 -3.75 23.09 -21.25
C LYS A 248 -4.52 23.44 -22.51
N TRP A 249 -5.75 22.94 -22.59
CA TRP A 249 -6.71 23.28 -23.62
C TRP A 249 -7.23 24.71 -23.44
N ASP A 250 -7.22 25.50 -24.53
CA ASP A 250 -7.75 26.88 -24.51
C ASP A 250 -9.10 27.05 -25.24
N GLY A 251 -9.69 25.94 -25.71
CA GLY A 251 -10.87 25.94 -26.57
C GLY A 251 -10.56 25.81 -28.07
N SER A 252 -9.29 25.85 -28.46
CA SER A 252 -8.85 25.72 -29.85
C SER A 252 -7.55 24.93 -30.05
N ALA A 253 -6.61 25.01 -29.12
CA ALA A 253 -5.33 24.32 -29.17
C ALA A 253 -4.86 23.88 -27.78
N TRP A 254 -4.00 22.85 -27.76
CA TRP A 254 -3.24 22.44 -26.59
C TRP A 254 -2.00 23.32 -26.46
N ASN A 255 -1.96 24.16 -25.44
CA ASN A 255 -0.84 25.05 -25.18
C ASN A 255 -0.03 24.52 -24.00
N GLN A 256 1.29 24.47 -24.14
CA GLN A 256 2.14 24.05 -23.04
C GLN A 256 1.97 24.99 -21.83
N LEU A 257 1.77 24.40 -20.66
CA LEU A 257 1.56 25.06 -19.39
C LEU A 257 2.89 25.08 -18.61
N GLY A 258 3.65 26.16 -18.76
CA GLY A 258 4.98 26.30 -18.16
C GLY A 258 6.10 25.82 -19.08
N LEU A 259 7.29 25.65 -18.52
CA LEU A 259 8.43 25.01 -19.18
C LEU A 259 8.40 23.49 -18.96
N ASP A 260 9.27 22.78 -19.66
CA ASP A 260 9.50 21.34 -19.46
C ASP A 260 9.91 21.05 -18.01
N ILE A 261 9.46 19.91 -17.49
CA ILE A 261 9.91 19.38 -16.20
C ILE A 261 10.98 18.33 -16.48
N ASP A 262 12.22 18.78 -16.58
CA ASP A 262 13.37 17.95 -16.95
C ASP A 262 13.83 17.00 -15.82
N GLY A 263 14.31 15.83 -16.22
CA GLY A 263 15.09 14.91 -15.38
C GLY A 263 16.40 15.51 -14.87
N GLU A 264 17.02 14.87 -13.89
CA GLU A 264 18.17 15.44 -13.16
C GLU A 264 19.50 15.00 -13.73
N ALA A 265 19.62 13.72 -14.10
CA ALA A 265 20.84 13.13 -14.59
C ALA A 265 20.63 12.24 -15.83
N PRO A 266 21.68 12.04 -16.64
CA PRO A 266 21.59 11.26 -17.85
C PRO A 266 21.20 9.81 -17.57
N GLY A 267 20.22 9.29 -18.29
CA GLY A 267 19.74 7.92 -18.14
C GLY A 267 18.73 7.71 -17.01
N ASP A 268 18.33 8.75 -16.28
CA ASP A 268 17.31 8.65 -15.21
C ASP A 268 15.92 8.27 -15.74
N GLN A 269 15.64 8.63 -16.99
CA GLN A 269 14.36 8.41 -17.68
C GLN A 269 13.15 9.00 -16.94
N SER A 270 13.29 10.25 -16.50
CA SER A 270 12.18 11.00 -15.89
C SER A 270 11.00 11.10 -16.87
N GLY A 271 9.78 10.86 -16.38
CA GLY A 271 8.59 10.79 -17.24
C GLY A 271 8.32 9.39 -17.79
N THR A 272 8.96 8.35 -17.25
CA THR A 272 8.52 6.96 -17.50
C THR A 272 7.10 6.74 -16.99
N SER A 273 6.75 7.36 -15.86
CA SER A 273 5.40 7.40 -15.32
C SER A 273 5.07 8.81 -14.83
N ALA A 274 3.81 9.22 -14.96
CA ALA A 274 3.32 10.50 -14.46
C ALA A 274 1.85 10.42 -14.07
N SER A 275 1.44 11.18 -13.07
CA SER A 275 0.05 11.27 -12.61
C SER A 275 -0.28 12.70 -12.20
N LEU A 276 -1.44 13.22 -12.63
CA LEU A 276 -1.97 14.54 -12.26
C LEU A 276 -2.96 14.43 -11.09
N SER A 277 -3.03 15.50 -10.28
CA SER A 277 -4.20 15.77 -9.43
C SER A 277 -5.45 16.06 -10.28
N ALA A 278 -6.64 15.93 -9.70
CA ALA A 278 -7.90 16.13 -10.42
C ALA A 278 -8.05 17.55 -11.00
N ASP A 279 -7.47 18.57 -10.36
CA ASP A 279 -7.46 19.94 -10.86
C ASP A 279 -6.29 20.25 -11.82
N GLY A 280 -5.43 19.27 -12.07
CA GLY A 280 -4.25 19.38 -12.93
C GLY A 280 -3.16 20.33 -12.40
N THR A 281 -3.18 20.71 -11.12
CA THR A 281 -2.19 21.65 -10.54
C THR A 281 -1.03 20.98 -9.82
N ILE A 282 -1.08 19.67 -9.61
CA ILE A 282 0.00 18.87 -9.03
C ILE A 282 0.29 17.70 -9.97
N VAL A 283 1.57 17.41 -10.21
CA VAL A 283 2.02 16.27 -11.01
C VAL A 283 3.09 15.49 -10.25
N ALA A 284 2.97 14.17 -10.15
CA ALA A 284 4.01 13.27 -9.69
C ALA A 284 4.67 12.60 -10.90
N ILE A 285 6.00 12.50 -10.90
CA ILE A 285 6.80 12.04 -12.04
C ILE A 285 7.81 11.01 -11.55
N GLY A 286 7.78 9.81 -12.14
CA GLY A 286 8.75 8.76 -11.86
C GLY A 286 9.97 8.81 -12.79
N ALA A 287 11.14 8.55 -12.22
CA ALA A 287 12.40 8.34 -12.92
C ALA A 287 13.07 7.05 -12.39
N PRO A 288 12.63 5.87 -12.87
CA PRO A 288 12.99 4.57 -12.28
C PRO A 288 14.48 4.24 -12.33
N PHE A 289 15.27 4.91 -13.14
CA PHE A 289 16.71 4.65 -13.27
C PHE A 289 17.58 5.72 -12.60
N ASN A 290 16.97 6.70 -11.93
CA ASN A 290 17.69 7.65 -11.10
C ASN A 290 18.53 6.92 -10.04
N SER A 291 19.71 7.49 -9.75
CA SER A 291 20.69 6.86 -8.86
C SER A 291 20.97 7.63 -7.57
N GLY A 292 20.04 8.50 -7.15
CA GLY A 292 20.16 9.36 -5.97
C GLY A 292 20.46 8.61 -4.66
N ASN A 293 19.92 7.40 -4.51
CA ASN A 293 20.12 6.55 -3.33
C ASN A 293 20.68 5.15 -3.69
N GLY A 294 21.54 5.08 -4.70
CA GLY A 294 22.17 3.85 -5.19
C GLY A 294 21.92 3.65 -6.68
N THR A 295 22.73 2.84 -7.37
CA THR A 295 22.59 2.63 -8.82
C THR A 295 21.18 2.14 -9.15
N GLN A 296 20.45 2.90 -9.96
CA GLN A 296 19.07 2.59 -10.38
C GLN A 296 18.14 2.29 -9.18
N SER A 297 18.29 3.03 -8.08
CA SER A 297 17.31 2.98 -6.99
C SER A 297 15.95 3.53 -7.43
N GLY A 298 15.97 4.43 -8.41
CA GLY A 298 14.81 5.17 -8.90
C GLY A 298 14.40 6.29 -7.94
N ASN A 299 13.61 7.24 -8.43
CA ASN A 299 12.96 8.24 -7.59
C ASN A 299 11.61 8.71 -8.17
N VAL A 300 10.88 9.48 -7.36
CA VAL A 300 9.70 10.23 -7.77
C VAL A 300 9.84 11.67 -7.31
N ARG A 301 9.50 12.61 -8.19
CA ARG A 301 9.42 14.05 -7.86
C ARG A 301 8.01 14.54 -8.08
N VAL A 302 7.52 15.36 -7.15
CA VAL A 302 6.19 15.96 -7.22
C VAL A 302 6.34 17.45 -7.45
N TYR A 303 5.57 18.02 -8.38
CA TYR A 303 5.58 19.43 -8.72
C TYR A 303 4.20 20.04 -8.55
N LYS A 304 4.16 21.30 -8.16
CA LYS A 304 2.96 22.12 -8.05
C LYS A 304 3.05 23.35 -8.93
N TRP A 305 2.01 23.59 -9.70
CA TRP A 305 1.83 24.79 -10.49
C TRP A 305 1.50 25.98 -9.60
N ASP A 306 2.22 27.10 -9.75
CA ASP A 306 1.98 28.34 -8.99
C ASP A 306 1.22 29.42 -9.77
N GLY A 307 0.80 29.11 -11.00
CA GLY A 307 0.25 30.09 -11.95
C GLY A 307 1.24 30.55 -13.02
N SER A 308 2.52 30.23 -12.87
CA SER A 308 3.59 30.64 -13.80
C SER A 308 4.65 29.55 -14.07
N THR A 309 5.03 28.78 -13.06
CA THR A 309 6.04 27.73 -13.16
C THR A 309 5.65 26.49 -12.35
N TRP A 310 6.17 25.34 -12.76
CA TRP A 310 6.12 24.11 -11.99
C TRP A 310 7.23 24.12 -10.93
N ASN A 311 6.84 24.19 -9.67
CA ASN A 311 7.78 24.20 -8.55
C ASN A 311 7.73 22.84 -7.84
N GLN A 312 8.88 22.26 -7.55
CA GLN A 312 8.93 21.00 -6.82
C GLN A 312 8.30 21.15 -5.43
N LEU A 313 7.42 20.21 -5.08
CA LEU A 313 6.66 20.14 -3.85
C LEU A 313 7.33 19.14 -2.91
N GLY A 314 8.22 19.63 -2.05
CA GLY A 314 9.01 18.80 -1.14
C GLY A 314 10.32 18.28 -1.75
N PRO A 315 11.12 17.53 -0.97
CA PRO A 315 12.31 16.85 -1.48
C PRO A 315 11.94 15.68 -2.41
N ASP A 316 12.94 15.13 -3.09
CA ASP A 316 12.81 13.90 -3.89
C ASP A 316 12.34 12.73 -3.01
N ILE A 317 11.53 11.85 -3.59
CA ILE A 317 11.13 10.58 -2.98
C ILE A 317 12.02 9.49 -3.58
N ASP A 318 13.17 9.26 -2.97
CA ASP A 318 14.15 8.29 -3.45
C ASP A 318 13.73 6.83 -3.14
N GLY A 319 14.06 5.93 -4.07
CA GLY A 319 14.03 4.49 -3.86
C GLY A 319 14.96 4.04 -2.73
N GLU A 320 14.71 2.87 -2.16
CA GLU A 320 15.37 2.45 -0.91
C GLU A 320 16.77 1.89 -1.12
N SER A 321 16.93 1.11 -2.18
CA SER A 321 18.15 0.39 -2.49
C SER A 321 18.44 0.37 -3.99
N ALA A 322 19.69 0.08 -4.33
CA ALA A 322 20.13 -0.04 -5.72
C ALA A 322 19.39 -1.17 -6.44
N GLY A 323 18.86 -0.89 -7.63
CA GLY A 323 18.16 -1.85 -8.48
C GLY A 323 16.66 -1.97 -8.25
N ASP A 324 16.10 -1.27 -7.25
CA ASP A 324 14.67 -1.34 -6.90
C ASP A 324 13.74 -0.75 -7.98
N VAL A 325 14.28 0.17 -8.79
CA VAL A 325 13.59 0.93 -9.83
C VAL A 325 12.29 1.62 -9.35
N SER A 326 12.34 2.23 -8.18
CA SER A 326 11.24 3.01 -7.60
C SER A 326 10.79 4.14 -8.54
N GLY A 327 9.48 4.34 -8.67
CA GLY A 327 8.92 5.29 -9.64
C GLY A 327 8.64 4.65 -11.01
N TRP A 328 8.70 3.32 -11.11
CA TRP A 328 8.24 2.61 -12.30
C TRP A 328 6.77 2.91 -12.61
N SER A 329 5.94 2.91 -11.57
CA SER A 329 4.54 3.31 -11.64
C SER A 329 4.23 4.32 -10.52
N VAL A 330 3.42 5.34 -10.84
CA VAL A 330 3.02 6.38 -9.89
C VAL A 330 1.53 6.69 -10.04
N SER A 331 0.85 6.95 -8.92
CA SER A 331 -0.54 7.42 -8.92
C SER A 331 -0.74 8.45 -7.81
N LEU A 332 -1.36 9.58 -8.14
CA LEU A 332 -1.75 10.63 -7.19
C LEU A 332 -3.23 10.53 -6.82
N SER A 333 -3.57 10.87 -5.58
CA SER A 333 -4.95 11.17 -5.19
C SER A 333 -5.45 12.45 -5.87
N ALA A 334 -6.77 12.62 -5.95
CA ALA A 334 -7.40 13.76 -6.63
C ALA A 334 -6.98 15.12 -6.08
N ASN A 335 -6.70 15.21 -4.77
CA ASN A 335 -6.21 16.43 -4.12
C ASN A 335 -4.68 16.61 -4.18
N GLY A 336 -3.95 15.63 -4.73
CA GLY A 336 -2.50 15.62 -4.86
C GLY A 336 -1.74 15.53 -3.53
N THR A 337 -2.36 15.07 -2.44
CA THR A 337 -1.70 14.93 -1.12
C THR A 337 -1.27 13.51 -0.79
N THR A 338 -1.65 12.52 -1.60
CA THR A 338 -1.24 11.12 -1.43
C THR A 338 -0.67 10.61 -2.75
N VAL A 339 0.48 9.94 -2.71
CA VAL A 339 1.12 9.34 -3.89
C VAL A 339 1.49 7.88 -3.61
N ALA A 340 1.07 6.97 -4.47
CA ALA A 340 1.50 5.58 -4.47
C ALA A 340 2.61 5.38 -5.50
N ILE A 341 3.66 4.66 -5.13
CA ILE A 341 4.88 4.48 -5.93
C ILE A 341 5.24 3.00 -5.96
N GLY A 342 5.32 2.42 -7.15
CA GLY A 342 5.77 1.06 -7.36
C GLY A 342 7.28 0.94 -7.58
N ALA A 343 7.89 -0.03 -6.90
CA ALA A 343 9.30 -0.43 -7.02
C ALA A 343 9.37 -1.91 -7.40
N ARG A 344 9.04 -2.20 -8.66
CA ARG A 344 8.74 -3.56 -9.13
C ARG A 344 9.91 -4.55 -9.02
N LEU A 345 11.15 -4.07 -8.91
CA LEU A 345 12.33 -4.93 -8.80
C LEU A 345 12.94 -4.95 -7.40
N ASN A 346 12.28 -4.33 -6.42
CA ASN A 346 12.74 -4.40 -5.05
C ASN A 346 12.70 -5.85 -4.52
N ASP A 347 13.72 -6.22 -3.76
CA ASP A 347 13.92 -7.58 -3.25
C ASP A 347 13.06 -7.91 -2.01
N GLY A 348 12.40 -6.92 -1.41
CA GLY A 348 11.44 -7.03 -0.31
C GLY A 348 11.87 -7.94 0.85
N ILE A 349 10.91 -8.32 1.69
CA ILE A 349 11.09 -9.41 2.67
C ILE A 349 10.81 -10.80 2.07
N ASN A 350 10.07 -10.84 0.95
CA ASN A 350 9.54 -12.05 0.34
C ASN A 350 10.38 -12.60 -0.82
N GLY A 351 11.54 -11.99 -1.10
CA GLY A 351 12.59 -12.55 -1.95
C GLY A 351 12.86 -11.74 -3.22
N PHE A 352 13.92 -12.15 -3.93
CA PHE A 352 14.47 -11.45 -5.09
C PHE A 352 13.39 -10.96 -6.06
N VAL A 353 13.34 -9.65 -6.31
CA VAL A 353 12.42 -8.99 -7.24
C VAL A 353 10.95 -9.36 -6.96
N SER A 354 10.58 -9.48 -5.68
CA SER A 354 9.17 -9.63 -5.26
C SER A 354 8.39 -8.36 -5.54
N GLY A 355 9.06 -7.21 -5.48
CA GLY A 355 8.50 -5.88 -5.67
C GLY A 355 7.74 -5.37 -4.45
N HIS A 356 7.59 -4.06 -4.33
CA HIS A 356 6.75 -3.44 -3.31
C HIS A 356 6.09 -2.15 -3.83
N VAL A 357 5.13 -1.65 -3.05
CA VAL A 357 4.55 -0.31 -3.22
C VAL A 357 4.65 0.46 -1.91
N ARG A 358 5.07 1.72 -2.02
CA ARG A 358 5.03 2.69 -0.90
C ARG A 358 4.01 3.77 -1.19
N VAL A 359 3.18 4.08 -0.20
CA VAL A 359 2.22 5.19 -0.28
C VAL A 359 2.66 6.30 0.64
N TYR A 360 2.86 7.48 0.06
CA TYR A 360 3.31 8.68 0.77
C TYR A 360 2.18 9.67 0.93
N GLU A 361 2.14 10.33 2.07
CA GLU A 361 1.25 11.45 2.37
C GLU A 361 2.05 12.74 2.51
N TRP A 362 1.45 13.85 2.07
CA TRP A 362 2.01 15.19 2.20
C TRP A 362 1.58 15.85 3.52
N ASN A 363 2.53 16.18 4.39
CA ASN A 363 2.23 16.88 5.66
C ASN A 363 2.29 18.41 5.59
N GLY A 364 2.46 19.00 4.40
CA GLY A 364 2.69 20.44 4.23
C GLY A 364 4.16 20.84 4.11
N SER A 365 5.11 19.93 4.38
CA SER A 365 6.55 20.19 4.29
C SER A 365 7.38 19.07 3.65
N ALA A 366 6.98 17.82 3.85
CA ALA A 366 7.65 16.65 3.32
C ALA A 366 6.65 15.53 3.03
N TRP A 367 7.05 14.63 2.14
CA TRP A 367 6.40 13.35 1.89
C TRP A 367 6.84 12.33 2.95
N TYR A 368 5.89 11.64 3.57
CA TYR A 368 6.18 10.58 4.54
C TYR A 368 5.36 9.36 4.19
N THR A 369 5.90 8.17 4.45
CA THR A 369 5.22 6.89 4.18
C THR A 369 5.01 6.09 5.46
N GLY A 370 4.08 5.14 5.38
CA GLY A 370 3.80 4.15 6.43
C GLY A 370 4.61 2.87 6.23
N LEU A 371 3.98 1.72 6.43
CA LEU A 371 4.56 0.43 6.08
C LEU A 371 4.51 0.20 4.58
N ASP A 372 5.50 -0.52 4.08
CA ASP A 372 5.55 -0.99 2.71
C ASP A 372 4.42 -1.99 2.47
N ILE A 373 3.92 -2.00 1.24
CA ILE A 373 3.03 -3.04 0.74
C ILE A 373 3.88 -3.98 -0.09
N ASP A 374 4.34 -5.07 0.53
CA ASP A 374 5.24 -6.03 -0.10
C ASP A 374 4.51 -7.01 -1.03
N GLY A 375 5.15 -7.33 -2.15
CA GLY A 375 4.78 -8.44 -3.01
C GLY A 375 4.94 -9.78 -2.32
N GLU A 376 4.26 -10.82 -2.80
CA GLU A 376 4.08 -12.05 -2.03
C GLU A 376 5.18 -13.10 -2.23
N ALA A 377 5.75 -13.18 -3.42
CA ALA A 377 6.79 -14.13 -3.75
C ALA A 377 7.87 -13.52 -4.64
N SER A 378 9.03 -14.17 -4.66
CA SER A 378 10.14 -13.78 -5.53
C SER A 378 9.73 -13.76 -7.00
N SER A 379 10.18 -12.74 -7.73
CA SER A 379 9.96 -12.54 -9.17
C SER A 379 8.54 -12.14 -9.60
N ASP A 380 7.61 -11.92 -8.66
CA ASP A 380 6.23 -11.50 -8.96
C ASP A 380 6.14 -10.09 -9.59
N GLN A 381 7.15 -9.25 -9.36
CA GLN A 381 7.21 -7.86 -9.80
C GLN A 381 6.03 -7.00 -9.31
N PHE A 382 5.65 -7.15 -8.05
CA PHE A 382 4.58 -6.38 -7.42
C PHE A 382 4.89 -4.87 -7.43
N GLY A 383 3.89 -4.05 -7.74
CA GLY A 383 4.10 -2.62 -8.01
C GLY A 383 4.43 -2.32 -9.49
N TRP A 384 4.24 -3.29 -10.39
CA TRP A 384 4.35 -3.04 -11.83
C TRP A 384 3.36 -1.95 -12.29
N SER A 385 2.12 -2.03 -11.83
CA SER A 385 1.09 -1.01 -12.03
C SER A 385 0.47 -0.65 -10.68
N VAL A 386 0.18 0.64 -10.48
CA VAL A 386 -0.48 1.16 -9.27
C VAL A 386 -1.55 2.17 -9.64
N CYS A 387 -2.67 2.15 -8.92
CA CYS A 387 -3.72 3.16 -9.04
C CYS A 387 -4.34 3.45 -7.67
N LEU A 388 -4.46 4.74 -7.31
CA LEU A 388 -5.16 5.21 -6.12
C LEU A 388 -6.61 5.58 -6.43
N SER A 389 -7.50 5.42 -5.45
CA SER A 389 -8.80 6.11 -5.43
C SER A 389 -8.60 7.63 -5.29
N ALA A 390 -9.63 8.41 -5.64
CA ALA A 390 -9.57 9.87 -5.63
C ALA A 390 -9.26 10.43 -4.23
N ASP A 391 -9.74 9.79 -3.18
CA ASP A 391 -9.47 10.17 -1.79
C ASP A 391 -8.13 9.64 -1.24
N GLY A 392 -7.42 8.81 -2.01
CA GLY A 392 -6.15 8.20 -1.63
C GLY A 392 -6.26 7.11 -0.55
N THR A 393 -7.46 6.59 -0.27
CA THR A 393 -7.66 5.57 0.78
C THR A 393 -7.73 4.14 0.25
N THR A 394 -7.81 3.94 -1.06
CA THR A 394 -7.75 2.62 -1.71
C THR A 394 -6.64 2.61 -2.74
N VAL A 395 -5.85 1.54 -2.79
CA VAL A 395 -4.79 1.35 -3.78
C VAL A 395 -4.91 -0.03 -4.43
N ALA A 396 -4.90 -0.08 -5.75
CA ALA A 396 -4.81 -1.31 -6.54
C ALA A 396 -3.40 -1.47 -7.07
N ILE A 397 -2.88 -2.69 -7.02
CA ILE A 397 -1.47 -2.99 -7.34
C ILE A 397 -1.40 -4.28 -8.16
N GLY A 398 -0.78 -4.19 -9.34
CA GLY A 398 -0.53 -5.32 -10.22
C GLY A 398 0.83 -5.98 -10.00
N ALA A 399 0.86 -7.30 -10.17
CA ALA A 399 2.05 -8.15 -10.18
C ALA A 399 1.93 -9.18 -11.31
N LEU A 400 2.35 -8.76 -12.50
CA LEU A 400 2.10 -9.52 -13.74
C LEU A 400 2.81 -10.87 -13.81
N ARG A 401 3.89 -11.07 -13.06
CA ARG A 401 4.68 -12.32 -13.08
C ARG A 401 4.26 -13.29 -11.99
N ASN A 402 3.25 -12.95 -11.18
CA ASN A 402 2.79 -13.84 -10.12
C ASN A 402 2.18 -15.13 -10.67
N ASP A 403 2.38 -16.21 -9.93
CA ASP A 403 2.05 -17.58 -10.34
C ASP A 403 0.71 -18.11 -9.75
N GLY A 404 -0.12 -17.25 -9.17
CA GLY A 404 -1.30 -17.62 -8.37
C GLY A 404 -2.27 -18.58 -9.05
N ASN A 405 -2.45 -18.43 -10.37
CA ASN A 405 -3.29 -19.31 -11.20
C ASN A 405 -2.52 -19.89 -12.41
N GLY A 406 -1.24 -20.22 -12.21
CA GLY A 406 -0.35 -20.74 -13.23
C GLY A 406 0.84 -19.82 -13.46
N ALA A 407 1.90 -20.34 -14.07
CA ALA A 407 3.15 -19.57 -14.22
C ALA A 407 2.89 -18.24 -14.94
N GLU A 408 3.29 -17.13 -14.33
CA GLU A 408 3.12 -15.78 -14.88
C GLU A 408 1.68 -15.47 -15.31
N SER A 409 0.68 -16.05 -14.64
CA SER A 409 -0.73 -15.68 -14.85
C SER A 409 -0.98 -14.22 -14.47
N GLY A 410 -0.18 -13.71 -13.55
CA GLY A 410 -0.32 -12.40 -12.94
C GLY A 410 -1.48 -12.33 -11.95
N HIS A 411 -1.49 -11.29 -11.13
CA HIS A 411 -2.63 -10.97 -10.26
C HIS A 411 -2.66 -9.47 -9.92
N VAL A 412 -3.76 -9.07 -9.28
CA VAL A 412 -3.92 -7.75 -8.67
C VAL A 412 -4.37 -7.90 -7.22
N ARG A 413 -3.81 -7.07 -6.35
CA ARG A 413 -4.31 -6.85 -4.99
C ARG A 413 -4.84 -5.44 -4.82
N VAL A 414 -5.88 -5.32 -4.01
CA VAL A 414 -6.44 -4.03 -3.63
C VAL A 414 -6.34 -3.88 -2.12
N TYR A 415 -5.87 -2.73 -1.64
CA TYR A 415 -5.73 -2.42 -0.22
C TYR A 415 -6.53 -1.18 0.14
N GLY A 416 -7.12 -1.18 1.33
CA GLY A 416 -7.77 -0.04 1.94
C GLY A 416 -6.98 0.46 3.14
N PHE A 417 -6.88 1.78 3.28
CA PHE A 417 -6.22 2.41 4.41
C PHE A 417 -7.18 2.51 5.61
N LEU A 418 -6.86 1.84 6.70
CA LEU A 418 -7.66 1.87 7.92
C LEU A 418 -7.08 2.89 8.90
N THR A 419 -7.84 3.97 9.15
CA THR A 419 -7.61 4.85 10.29
C THR A 419 -8.61 4.51 11.39
N THR A 420 -8.12 4.14 12.58
CA THR A 420 -9.01 4.05 13.75
C THR A 420 -9.37 5.46 14.19
N ALA A 421 -10.57 5.94 13.83
CA ALA A 421 -11.16 7.08 14.52
C ALA A 421 -11.57 6.62 15.93
N LEU A 422 -10.73 6.87 16.93
CA LEU A 422 -11.19 6.89 18.32
C LEU A 422 -12.14 8.08 18.44
N SER A 423 -13.44 7.86 18.25
CA SER A 423 -14.41 8.81 18.77
C SER A 423 -14.22 8.86 20.29
N PRO A 424 -13.97 10.03 20.92
CA PRO A 424 -14.09 10.13 22.35
C PRO A 424 -15.54 9.76 22.68
N THR A 425 -15.75 8.61 23.31
CA THR A 425 -17.05 8.31 23.91
C THR A 425 -17.24 9.35 25.00
N ASP A 426 -18.12 10.33 24.75
CA ASP A 426 -18.60 11.21 25.80
C ASP A 426 -19.09 10.33 26.95
N SER A 427 -18.37 10.40 28.07
CA SER A 427 -18.85 9.87 29.33
C SER A 427 -20.20 10.53 29.62
N PRO A 428 -21.30 9.78 29.82
CA PRO A 428 -22.55 10.40 30.18
C PRO A 428 -22.37 11.11 31.53
N GLU A 429 -22.57 12.42 31.55
CA GLU A 429 -22.66 13.16 32.81
C GLU A 429 -23.79 12.57 33.67
N PRO A 430 -23.60 12.47 35.00
CA PRO A 430 -24.65 11.98 35.88
C PRO A 430 -25.80 13.00 35.95
N SER A 431 -26.92 12.68 35.30
CA SER A 431 -28.15 13.45 35.41
C SER A 431 -28.68 13.43 36.85
N THR A 432 -28.77 14.60 37.48
CA THR A 432 -29.48 14.79 38.76
C THR A 432 -30.95 15.07 38.48
N ASP A 433 -31.76 14.03 38.28
CA ASP A 433 -33.22 14.17 38.35
C ASP A 433 -33.86 13.04 39.16
N SER A 434 -34.69 13.45 40.12
CA SER A 434 -35.44 12.57 41.02
C SER A 434 -36.76 12.12 40.36
N PRO A 435 -37.25 10.90 40.64
CA PRO A 435 -38.32 10.29 39.85
C PRO A 435 -39.71 10.81 40.25
N ALA A 436 -40.51 11.21 39.27
CA ALA A 436 -41.94 11.42 39.42
C ALA A 436 -42.73 10.33 38.67
N GLY A 437 -43.45 9.51 39.45
CA GLY A 437 -44.76 8.95 39.09
C GLY A 437 -44.83 7.91 37.97
N LEU A 438 -44.73 6.62 38.33
CA LEU A 438 -45.29 5.52 37.55
C LEU A 438 -46.77 5.32 37.89
N THR A 439 -47.63 5.19 36.88
CA THR A 439 -48.80 4.29 36.96
C THR A 439 -49.08 3.57 35.64
N ASN A 440 -49.02 2.24 35.75
CA ASN A 440 -49.74 1.16 35.08
C ASN A 440 -49.70 0.96 33.56
N GLY A 441 -49.12 -0.19 33.16
CA GLY A 441 -49.71 -1.05 32.12
C GLY A 441 -48.74 -1.91 31.32
N ALA A 442 -48.78 -3.23 31.58
CA ALA A 442 -48.35 -4.34 30.74
C ALA A 442 -46.85 -4.74 30.73
N ALA A 443 -46.66 -6.04 30.96
CA ALA A 443 -45.42 -6.77 31.05
C ALA A 443 -44.72 -6.93 29.70
N LEU A 444 -43.39 -6.78 29.67
CA LEU A 444 -42.52 -7.29 28.62
C LEU A 444 -41.31 -7.97 29.27
N GLY A 445 -41.03 -9.18 28.79
CA GLY A 445 -39.97 -10.04 29.26
C GLY A 445 -38.57 -9.47 28.99
N LEU A 446 -37.62 -9.98 29.75
CA LEU A 446 -36.20 -9.73 29.61
C LEU A 446 -35.72 -10.06 28.19
N GLY A 447 -35.33 -9.03 27.45
CA GLY A 447 -34.53 -9.11 26.24
C GLY A 447 -33.54 -7.95 26.27
N VAL A 448 -32.30 -8.22 26.67
CA VAL A 448 -31.22 -7.23 26.59
C VAL A 448 -30.73 -7.23 25.14
N GLY A 449 -31.28 -6.32 24.33
CA GLY A 449 -30.76 -5.97 23.02
C GLY A 449 -30.07 -4.62 23.14
N ILE A 450 -28.75 -4.58 22.95
CA ILE A 450 -28.03 -3.33 22.73
C ILE A 450 -28.15 -3.05 21.22
N SER A 451 -28.90 -2.01 20.86
CA SER A 451 -28.90 -1.47 19.51
C SER A 451 -27.66 -0.59 19.34
N LEU A 452 -26.74 -1.02 18.47
CA LEU A 452 -25.66 -0.17 17.97
C LEU A 452 -26.24 0.70 16.84
N PHE A 453 -26.31 2.01 17.06
CA PHE A 453 -26.63 2.97 16.00
C PHE A 453 -25.34 3.29 15.26
N ILE A 454 -25.22 2.79 14.02
CA ILE A 454 -24.30 3.36 13.03
C ILE A 454 -25.20 4.06 12.02
N ALA A 455 -25.12 5.38 11.99
CA ALA A 455 -25.81 6.18 10.97
C ALA A 455 -24.92 6.22 9.72
N PHE A 456 -25.28 5.43 8.71
CA PHE A 456 -24.98 5.77 7.32
C PHE A 456 -26.29 6.12 6.62
N SER A 457 -26.25 7.17 5.82
CA SER A 457 -27.35 7.60 4.98
C SER A 457 -27.83 6.46 4.08
N GLY A 458 -29.09 6.05 4.25
CA GLY A 458 -29.85 5.33 3.23
C GLY A 458 -29.69 3.81 3.21
N THR A 459 -30.73 3.14 3.73
CA THR A 459 -31.15 1.73 3.49
C THR A 459 -30.89 0.77 4.65
N VAL A 460 -31.99 0.35 5.29
CA VAL A 460 -32.03 -0.56 6.44
C VAL A 460 -31.96 -2.01 5.95
N LEU A 461 -30.86 -2.71 6.26
CA LEU A 461 -30.79 -4.18 6.23
C LEU A 461 -30.76 -4.69 7.67
N THR A 462 -31.78 -5.46 8.05
CA THR A 462 -31.86 -6.11 9.36
C THR A 462 -31.24 -7.51 9.29
N TYR A 463 -30.05 -7.70 9.87
CA TYR A 463 -29.49 -9.04 10.10
C TYR A 463 -30.12 -9.67 11.34
N LYS A 464 -30.82 -10.81 11.18
CA LYS A 464 -31.23 -11.68 12.29
C LYS A 464 -30.27 -12.87 12.37
N TYR A 465 -29.39 -12.87 13.36
CA TYR A 465 -28.63 -14.06 13.74
C TYR A 465 -29.56 -15.01 14.51
N GLN A 466 -29.83 -16.20 13.96
CA GLN A 466 -30.57 -17.28 14.60
C GLN A 466 -29.63 -18.49 14.72
N SER A 467 -29.13 -18.77 15.92
CA SER A 467 -28.47 -20.06 16.21
C SER A 467 -29.54 -21.14 16.36
N LYS A 468 -29.62 -22.06 15.39
CA LYS A 468 -30.38 -23.31 15.52
C LYS A 468 -29.44 -24.46 15.82
N PHE A 469 -29.42 -24.87 17.07
CA PHE A 469 -29.05 -26.22 17.48
C PHE A 469 -30.27 -27.13 17.31
N VAL A 470 -30.29 -28.02 16.30
CA VAL A 470 -30.92 -29.37 16.35
C VAL A 470 -30.34 -30.22 15.22
N GLY A 471 -29.82 -31.40 15.57
CA GLY A 471 -29.48 -32.46 14.63
C GLY A 471 -29.37 -33.81 15.33
N ILE A 472 -30.52 -34.42 15.62
CA ILE A 472 -30.65 -35.83 16.06
C ILE A 472 -30.34 -36.73 14.87
N TRP A 473 -29.48 -37.75 15.04
CA TRP A 473 -29.55 -38.97 14.23
C TRP A 473 -29.48 -40.22 15.10
N LYS A 474 -30.51 -41.06 14.93
CA LYS A 474 -30.63 -42.44 15.42
C LYS A 474 -30.10 -43.36 14.32
N GLY A 475 -29.24 -44.32 14.67
CA GLY A 475 -28.88 -45.44 13.80
C GLY A 475 -28.11 -46.54 14.55
N ARG A 476 -28.82 -47.56 15.05
CA ARG A 476 -28.34 -48.96 15.17
C ARG A 476 -28.46 -49.59 13.77
N CYS A 477 -27.75 -50.64 13.34
CA CYS A 477 -26.86 -51.65 13.91
C CYS A 477 -26.10 -52.23 12.70
N ASP A 478 -24.85 -52.67 12.83
CA ASP A 478 -24.53 -54.09 12.63
C ASP A 478 -23.10 -54.45 13.04
N SER A 479 -23.04 -55.64 13.64
CA SER A 479 -21.90 -56.30 14.24
C SER A 479 -21.19 -57.22 13.25
N ASN A 480 -19.86 -57.17 13.21
CA ASN A 480 -18.92 -58.30 13.18
C ASN A 480 -17.64 -57.92 12.40
N GLN A 481 -16.49 -57.81 13.08
CA GLN A 481 -15.36 -58.75 12.95
C GLN A 481 -14.09 -58.25 13.69
N ARG A 482 -13.70 -59.05 14.69
CA ARG A 482 -12.38 -59.38 15.30
C ARG A 482 -11.34 -58.29 15.67
N PRO A 483 -10.66 -58.44 16.83
CA PRO A 483 -9.78 -57.41 17.39
C PRO A 483 -8.35 -57.54 16.85
N ALA A 484 -7.76 -56.41 16.44
CA ALA A 484 -6.33 -56.28 16.22
C ALA A 484 -5.72 -55.35 17.28
N GLN A 485 -4.75 -55.93 17.97
CA GLN A 485 -3.80 -55.44 18.96
C GLN A 485 -3.71 -53.92 19.21
N THR A 486 -3.92 -53.56 20.49
CA THR A 486 -3.52 -52.29 21.09
C THR A 486 -2.00 -52.16 21.14
N THR A 487 -1.43 -51.35 20.25
CA THR A 487 -0.13 -50.70 20.49
C THR A 487 -0.39 -49.35 21.14
N ASN A 488 0.04 -49.23 22.40
CA ASN A 488 0.10 -47.97 23.13
C ASN A 488 1.06 -47.02 22.40
N PHE A 489 0.52 -46.07 21.62
CA PHE A 489 1.18 -44.79 21.40
C PHE A 489 0.65 -43.84 22.47
N GLN A 490 1.45 -43.64 23.52
CA GLN A 490 1.32 -42.45 24.35
C GLN A 490 1.62 -41.26 23.45
N THR A 491 0.61 -40.48 23.09
CA THR A 491 0.81 -39.10 22.64
C THR A 491 1.23 -38.29 23.87
N HIS A 492 2.53 -38.19 24.10
CA HIS A 492 3.08 -37.07 24.86
C HIS A 492 2.95 -35.83 23.96
N THR A 493 1.87 -35.08 24.12
CA THR A 493 1.84 -33.67 23.74
C THR A 493 2.28 -32.88 24.97
N ASP A 494 3.60 -32.78 25.18
CA ASP A 494 4.14 -31.72 26.02
C ASP A 494 4.13 -30.43 25.19
N GLU A 495 3.03 -29.69 25.27
CA GLU A 495 2.98 -28.28 24.93
C GLU A 495 3.80 -27.50 25.97
N THR A 496 5.13 -27.45 25.86
CA THR A 496 5.94 -26.53 26.65
C THR A 496 7.12 -25.96 25.87
N ASN A 497 7.08 -24.62 25.72
CA ASN A 497 8.06 -23.66 25.19
C ASN A 497 8.25 -23.58 23.66
N LEU A 498 7.37 -22.79 23.02
CA LEU A 498 7.58 -22.21 21.68
C LEU A 498 8.76 -21.22 21.63
N PHE A 499 9.18 -20.65 22.76
CA PHE A 499 10.27 -19.66 22.84
C PHE A 499 11.39 -20.15 23.75
N LYS A 500 12.63 -19.89 23.34
CA LYS A 500 13.85 -20.22 24.09
C LYS A 500 14.23 -19.14 25.09
N TYR A 501 13.78 -17.89 24.90
CA TYR A 501 14.03 -16.76 25.77
C TYR A 501 12.72 -16.04 26.11
N ASP A 502 12.64 -15.46 27.30
CA ASP A 502 11.52 -14.62 27.71
C ASP A 502 11.55 -13.27 27.00
N CYS A 503 12.74 -12.71 26.76
CA CYS A 503 12.87 -11.49 25.98
C CYS A 503 14.22 -11.30 25.31
N PHE A 504 14.20 -10.54 24.22
CA PHE A 504 15.37 -9.96 23.57
C PHE A 504 15.62 -8.55 24.10
N LEU A 505 16.89 -8.17 24.31
CA LEU A 505 17.28 -6.86 24.86
C LEU A 505 17.99 -5.99 23.80
N SER A 506 17.23 -5.19 23.04
CA SER A 506 17.78 -4.30 22.01
C SER A 506 18.29 -2.98 22.60
N HIS A 507 19.49 -2.57 22.21
CA HIS A 507 20.17 -1.40 22.76
C HIS A 507 21.28 -0.86 21.86
N ALA A 508 21.70 0.39 22.09
CA ALA A 508 22.75 1.03 21.30
C ALA A 508 24.15 0.46 21.59
N TRP A 509 24.92 0.19 20.54
CA TRP A 509 26.35 -0.16 20.56
C TRP A 509 27.20 0.97 19.95
N GLY A 510 28.21 1.53 20.63
CA GLY A 510 29.05 2.60 20.03
C GLY A 510 29.86 3.50 20.98
N GLU A 511 30.48 4.53 20.39
CA GLU A 511 31.73 5.25 20.75
C GLU A 511 31.86 5.97 22.10
N GLU A 512 30.82 6.05 22.94
CA GLU A 512 31.03 6.60 24.29
C GLU A 512 31.77 5.58 25.18
N GLN A 513 33.10 5.69 25.18
CA GLN A 513 33.97 4.89 26.03
C GLN A 513 34.29 5.62 27.33
N ARG A 514 33.80 5.08 28.45
CA ARG A 514 34.40 5.33 29.78
C ARG A 514 35.16 4.08 30.17
N ASN A 515 36.49 4.14 30.21
CA ASN A 515 37.37 2.98 30.49
C ASN A 515 37.21 1.79 29.49
N GLY A 516 36.97 2.07 28.21
CA GLY A 516 36.94 1.04 27.15
C GLY A 516 35.66 0.21 27.07
N LYS A 517 34.55 0.69 27.64
CA LYS A 517 33.23 0.01 27.62
C LYS A 517 32.12 0.97 27.18
N CYS A 518 31.18 0.46 26.38
CA CYS A 518 30.01 1.20 25.88
C CYS A 518 29.01 1.48 27.02
N VAL A 519 28.69 2.75 27.25
CA VAL A 519 27.87 3.22 28.38
C VAL A 519 26.46 2.61 28.40
N ASP A 520 25.81 2.52 27.24
CA ASP A 520 24.44 1.99 27.16
C ASP A 520 24.42 0.47 27.32
N HIS A 521 25.38 -0.23 26.73
CA HIS A 521 25.59 -1.66 26.96
C HIS A 521 25.80 -1.99 28.44
N GLU A 522 26.56 -1.18 29.19
CA GLU A 522 26.74 -1.39 30.63
C GLU A 522 25.45 -1.17 31.45
N LYS A 523 24.62 -0.19 31.07
CA LYS A 523 23.31 0.04 31.72
C LYS A 523 22.40 -1.16 31.49
N VAL A 524 22.32 -1.66 30.24
CA VAL A 524 21.49 -2.81 29.90
C VAL A 524 22.03 -4.09 30.54
N ALA A 525 23.35 -4.29 30.62
CA ALA A 525 23.95 -5.43 31.33
C ALA A 525 23.64 -5.44 32.84
N LYS A 526 23.46 -4.26 33.47
CA LYS A 526 22.98 -4.19 34.87
C LYS A 526 21.52 -4.61 34.97
N ILE A 527 20.66 -4.13 34.07
CA ILE A 527 19.23 -4.49 34.04
C ILE A 527 19.07 -5.98 33.76
N LYS A 528 19.82 -6.53 32.80
CA LYS A 528 19.87 -7.97 32.50
C LYS A 528 20.17 -8.82 33.74
N ARG A 529 21.19 -8.47 34.53
CA ARG A 529 21.46 -9.16 35.80
C ARG A 529 20.28 -9.11 36.78
N MET A 530 19.60 -7.97 36.87
CA MET A 530 18.43 -7.83 37.73
C MET A 530 17.23 -8.65 37.21
N LEU A 531 17.11 -8.83 35.89
CA LEU A 531 16.13 -9.71 35.24
C LEU A 531 16.45 -11.19 35.50
N ASP A 532 17.72 -11.60 35.35
CA ASP A 532 18.19 -12.97 35.63
C ASP A 532 17.92 -13.38 37.08
N GLU A 533 18.22 -12.49 38.04
CA GLU A 533 17.93 -12.67 39.47
C GLU A 533 16.44 -12.90 39.77
N ARG A 534 15.56 -12.51 38.84
CA ARG A 534 14.09 -12.64 38.94
C ARG A 534 13.55 -13.75 38.02
N GLY A 535 14.44 -14.59 37.50
CA GLY A 535 14.11 -15.75 36.69
C GLY A 535 13.59 -15.41 35.30
N VAL A 536 14.03 -14.29 34.71
CA VAL A 536 13.77 -13.95 33.30
C VAL A 536 14.96 -14.38 32.47
N ASN A 537 14.74 -15.27 31.51
CA ASN A 537 15.74 -15.76 30.58
C ASN A 537 15.88 -14.81 29.39
N THR A 538 16.94 -14.00 29.38
CA THR A 538 17.15 -12.94 28.37
C THR A 538 18.08 -13.38 27.25
N TRP A 539 17.79 -12.97 26.01
CA TRP A 539 18.79 -12.93 24.94
C TRP A 539 19.57 -11.60 25.01
N PHE A 540 20.91 -11.67 25.08
CA PHE A 540 21.80 -10.51 25.20
C PHE A 540 23.17 -10.77 24.53
N ASP A 541 23.60 -9.85 23.66
CA ASP A 541 24.71 -10.02 22.70
C ASP A 541 26.11 -10.29 23.27
N GLY A 542 26.33 -10.10 24.57
CA GLY A 542 27.66 -10.22 25.19
C GLY A 542 28.24 -11.63 25.26
N GLU A 543 27.46 -12.69 25.00
CA GLU A 543 27.89 -14.08 25.23
C GLU A 543 28.10 -14.92 23.96
N ARG A 544 27.69 -14.47 22.76
CA ARG A 544 27.53 -15.38 21.59
C ARG A 544 27.89 -14.84 20.20
N MET A 545 28.60 -13.73 20.07
CA MET A 545 28.96 -13.21 18.74
C MET A 545 30.21 -13.89 18.14
N LYS A 546 30.02 -14.68 17.07
CA LYS A 546 31.06 -15.00 16.06
C LYS A 546 30.51 -14.89 14.64
N THR A 547 31.21 -14.10 13.81
CA THR A 547 31.27 -14.03 12.32
C THR A 547 29.98 -13.97 11.46
N PHE A 548 28.77 -14.15 12.00
CA PHE A 548 27.50 -13.97 11.27
C PHE A 548 26.48 -13.21 12.13
N VAL A 549 26.65 -11.88 12.21
CA VAL A 549 25.92 -11.00 13.14
C VAL A 549 24.42 -10.96 12.81
N ASP A 550 24.05 -10.67 11.56
CA ASP A 550 22.64 -10.49 11.13
C ASP A 550 21.78 -11.75 11.31
N ARG A 551 22.31 -12.94 10.97
CA ARG A 551 21.59 -14.22 11.13
C ARG A 551 21.40 -14.61 12.60
N THR A 552 22.35 -14.25 13.46
CA THR A 552 22.30 -14.59 14.90
C THR A 552 21.34 -13.69 15.67
N MET A 553 21.23 -12.41 15.28
CA MET A 553 20.29 -11.45 15.85
C MET A 553 18.84 -11.77 15.46
N LYS A 554 18.57 -12.06 14.17
CA LYS A 554 17.25 -12.49 13.69
C LYS A 554 16.72 -13.69 14.47
N GLN A 555 17.53 -14.76 14.56
CA GLN A 555 17.17 -15.94 15.35
C GLN A 555 16.96 -15.62 16.83
N GLY A 556 17.73 -14.68 17.40
CA GLY A 556 17.55 -14.26 18.79
C GLY A 556 16.21 -13.59 19.07
N ILE A 557 15.73 -12.80 18.11
CA ILE A 557 14.42 -12.13 18.19
C ILE A 557 13.29 -13.16 18.03
N ASP A 558 13.40 -14.09 17.08
CA ASP A 558 12.44 -15.18 16.86
C ASP A 558 12.32 -16.11 18.06
N ASP A 559 13.47 -16.44 18.66
CA ASP A 559 13.56 -17.33 19.82
C ASP A 559 13.06 -16.68 21.13
N SER A 560 12.74 -15.38 21.13
CA SER A 560 12.33 -14.63 22.33
C SER A 560 10.81 -14.45 22.39
N LYS A 561 10.19 -14.39 23.58
CA LYS A 561 8.75 -14.07 23.70
C LYS A 561 8.46 -12.58 23.52
N LYS A 562 9.24 -11.70 24.17
CA LYS A 562 9.10 -10.23 24.10
C LYS A 562 10.32 -9.55 23.49
N PHE A 563 10.15 -8.33 23.00
CA PHE A 563 11.21 -7.49 22.45
C PHE A 563 11.33 -6.21 23.29
N VAL A 564 12.37 -6.12 24.12
CA VAL A 564 12.57 -4.99 25.04
C VAL A 564 13.54 -4.00 24.39
N ILE A 565 13.08 -2.78 24.18
CA ILE A 565 13.84 -1.71 23.52
C ILE A 565 14.32 -0.71 24.55
N PHE A 566 15.64 -0.55 24.70
CA PHE A 566 16.23 0.43 25.61
C PHE A 566 16.50 1.75 24.89
N ILE A 567 15.68 2.75 25.19
CA ILE A 567 15.67 4.05 24.52
C ILE A 567 16.66 5.02 25.20
N THR A 568 17.65 5.45 24.42
CA THR A 568 18.65 6.48 24.72
C THR A 568 18.76 7.45 23.54
N LYS A 569 19.40 8.61 23.74
CA LYS A 569 19.60 9.57 22.63
C LYS A 569 20.43 8.92 21.52
N THR A 570 21.44 8.14 21.88
CA THR A 570 22.28 7.39 20.95
C THR A 570 21.49 6.33 20.19
N TYR A 571 20.55 5.62 20.84
CA TYR A 571 19.69 4.67 20.16
C TYR A 571 18.79 5.37 19.12
N MET A 572 18.16 6.48 19.52
CA MET A 572 17.33 7.29 18.62
C MET A 572 18.11 7.86 17.44
N GLU A 573 19.29 8.45 17.67
CA GLU A 573 20.14 9.00 16.62
C GLU A 573 20.61 7.94 15.60
N LYS A 574 20.81 6.69 16.04
CA LYS A 574 21.18 5.57 15.15
C LYS A 574 20.02 5.15 14.25
N LEU A 575 18.81 5.10 14.79
CA LEU A 575 17.61 4.83 14.01
C LEU A 575 17.36 5.91 12.95
N ASP A 576 17.67 7.17 13.27
CA ASP A 576 17.45 8.29 12.36
C ASP A 576 18.51 8.40 11.24
N LYS A 577 19.76 7.97 11.49
CA LYS A 577 20.91 8.30 10.63
C LYS A 577 21.61 7.12 9.97
N ASP A 578 21.41 5.89 10.46
CA ASP A 578 22.15 4.72 9.99
C ASP A 578 21.21 3.51 9.84
N GLN A 579 20.61 3.39 8.65
CA GLN A 579 19.73 2.29 8.27
C GLN A 579 20.43 0.92 8.30
N ASN A 580 21.77 0.90 8.25
CA ASN A 580 22.56 -0.33 8.28
C ASN A 580 23.04 -0.71 9.68
N SER A 581 22.75 0.10 10.70
CA SER A 581 23.15 -0.19 12.07
C SER A 581 22.42 -1.43 12.61
N ASN A 582 23.09 -2.23 13.43
CA ASN A 582 22.46 -3.38 14.09
C ASN A 582 21.21 -2.97 14.87
N CYS A 583 21.22 -1.78 15.48
CA CYS A 583 20.07 -1.25 16.23
C CYS A 583 18.87 -1.00 15.31
N THR A 584 19.11 -0.51 14.09
CA THR A 584 18.07 -0.22 13.10
C THR A 584 17.49 -1.51 12.54
N LYS A 585 18.34 -2.49 12.21
CA LYS A 585 17.92 -3.83 11.79
C LYS A 585 17.13 -4.56 12.88
N GLU A 586 17.60 -4.52 14.12
CA GLU A 586 16.89 -5.10 15.27
C GLU A 586 15.55 -4.40 15.52
N PHE A 587 15.52 -3.07 15.46
CA PHE A 587 14.33 -2.28 15.66
C PHE A 587 13.28 -2.55 14.59
N GLN A 588 13.67 -2.55 13.32
CA GLN A 588 12.79 -2.89 12.20
C GLN A 588 12.28 -4.32 12.34
N TYR A 589 13.16 -5.31 12.48
CA TYR A 589 12.75 -6.71 12.59
C TYR A 589 11.87 -6.99 13.83
N GLY A 590 12.25 -6.46 15.00
CA GLY A 590 11.54 -6.70 16.26
C GLY A 590 10.19 -6.00 16.38
N LEU A 591 9.95 -4.96 15.59
CA LEU A 591 8.73 -4.16 15.59
C LEU A 591 7.80 -4.53 14.44
N LEU A 592 8.35 -4.69 13.23
CA LEU A 592 7.61 -4.88 11.99
C LEU A 592 7.19 -6.35 11.80
N ASP A 593 8.11 -7.30 11.99
CA ASP A 593 7.83 -8.72 11.73
C ASP A 593 7.16 -9.42 12.92
N LYS A 594 7.44 -8.95 14.14
CA LYS A 594 6.90 -9.58 15.36
C LYS A 594 5.58 -8.98 15.82
N GLY A 595 5.33 -7.71 15.53
CA GLY A 595 4.17 -6.96 16.01
C GLY A 595 4.46 -6.11 17.24
N ILE A 596 3.89 -4.90 17.23
CA ILE A 596 4.02 -3.86 18.27
C ILE A 596 3.61 -4.35 19.68
N GLU A 597 2.69 -5.31 19.76
CA GLU A 597 2.17 -5.89 21.02
C GLU A 597 3.20 -6.75 21.78
N TYR A 598 4.30 -7.12 21.13
CA TYR A 598 5.43 -7.83 21.75
C TYR A 598 6.54 -6.89 22.20
N VAL A 599 6.43 -5.59 21.89
CA VAL A 599 7.43 -4.57 22.18
C VAL A 599 7.22 -3.96 23.56
N ILE A 600 8.32 -3.82 24.32
CA ILE A 600 8.33 -3.15 25.63
C ILE A 600 9.39 -2.04 25.60
N PRO A 601 8.99 -0.77 25.47
CA PRO A 601 9.89 0.37 25.50
C PRO A 601 10.36 0.64 26.92
N VAL A 602 11.66 0.86 27.08
CA VAL A 602 12.31 1.18 28.37
C VAL A 602 13.16 2.43 28.21
N VAL A 603 12.79 3.52 28.88
CA VAL A 603 13.50 4.80 28.77
C VAL A 603 14.64 4.87 29.79
N LEU A 604 15.87 5.07 29.30
CA LEU A 604 17.09 5.11 30.13
C LEU A 604 17.62 6.52 30.42
N GLU A 605 17.01 7.57 29.85
CA GLU A 605 17.40 8.96 30.05
C GLU A 605 16.23 9.85 30.45
N LYS A 606 16.46 10.82 31.35
CA LYS A 606 15.39 11.67 31.89
C LYS A 606 14.73 12.56 30.84
N ASP A 607 15.51 13.09 29.90
CA ASP A 607 14.98 14.00 28.87
C ASP A 607 13.97 13.27 27.97
N LEU A 608 14.22 11.99 27.70
CA LEU A 608 13.39 11.13 26.86
C LEU A 608 12.12 10.62 27.54
N LEU A 609 11.84 11.02 28.78
CA LEU A 609 10.52 10.79 29.39
C LEU A 609 9.42 11.60 28.71
N ASN A 610 9.79 12.70 28.06
CA ASN A 610 8.91 13.40 27.14
C ASN A 610 8.96 12.72 25.76
N GLN A 611 7.86 12.11 25.32
CA GLN A 611 7.80 11.45 24.02
C GLN A 611 7.72 12.45 22.84
N ASP A 612 7.37 13.71 23.09
CA ASP A 612 7.29 14.75 22.04
C ASP A 612 8.64 15.07 21.40
N ILE A 613 9.74 14.78 22.12
CA ILE A 613 11.11 14.98 21.61
C ILE A 613 11.68 13.74 20.93
N TRP A 614 10.91 12.64 20.87
CA TRP A 614 11.34 11.46 20.11
C TRP A 614 11.27 11.79 18.62
N THR A 615 12.22 11.27 17.84
CA THR A 615 12.33 11.51 16.39
C THR A 615 12.35 10.18 15.63
N GLY A 616 12.14 10.28 14.31
CA GLY A 616 12.17 9.17 13.36
C GLY A 616 11.39 7.93 13.82
N PRO A 617 11.93 6.71 13.63
CA PRO A 617 11.17 5.47 13.84
C PRO A 617 10.58 5.32 15.26
N LEU A 618 11.25 5.83 16.30
CA LEU A 618 10.73 5.78 17.67
C LEU A 618 9.46 6.62 17.85
N ARG A 619 9.41 7.80 17.23
CA ARG A 619 8.21 8.65 17.29
C ARG A 619 7.05 7.99 16.55
N PHE A 620 7.31 7.51 15.34
CA PHE A 620 6.26 6.97 14.46
C PHE A 620 5.69 5.65 14.97
N HIS A 621 6.52 4.74 15.47
CA HIS A 621 6.04 3.40 15.81
C HIS A 621 5.78 3.16 17.30
N ILE A 622 6.37 3.97 18.20
CA ILE A 622 6.17 3.78 19.64
C ILE A 622 5.38 4.95 20.23
N ALA A 623 5.81 6.19 20.00
CA ALA A 623 5.13 7.35 20.59
C ALA A 623 3.73 7.56 19.99
N ALA A 624 3.58 7.49 18.66
CA ALA A 624 2.28 7.68 18.00
C ALA A 624 1.27 6.57 18.33
N SER A 625 1.75 5.37 18.67
CA SER A 625 0.92 4.23 19.10
C SER A 625 0.48 4.32 20.57
N ASN A 626 0.80 5.40 21.29
CA ASN A 626 0.53 5.59 22.72
C ASN A 626 1.01 4.43 23.60
N LEU A 627 2.07 3.75 23.19
CA LEU A 627 2.54 2.57 23.90
C LEU A 627 3.24 3.01 25.21
N MET A 628 2.79 2.47 26.34
CA MET A 628 3.36 2.81 27.64
C MET A 628 4.79 2.31 27.76
N TYR A 629 5.71 3.19 28.18
CA TYR A 629 7.10 2.85 28.43
C TYR A 629 7.38 2.60 29.91
N VAL A 630 8.43 1.82 30.21
CA VAL A 630 8.96 1.66 31.56
C VAL A 630 10.06 2.69 31.82
N ASN A 631 9.85 3.59 32.78
CA ASN A 631 10.87 4.56 33.18
C ASN A 631 12.00 3.85 33.93
N MET A 632 13.22 3.91 33.41
CA MET A 632 14.45 3.44 34.07
C MET A 632 15.58 4.48 33.98
N SER A 633 15.22 5.77 33.95
CA SER A 633 16.12 6.91 33.69
C SER A 633 17.19 7.19 34.75
N THR A 634 17.11 6.53 35.92
CA THR A 634 18.14 6.60 36.98
C THR A 634 18.21 5.29 37.74
N GLU A 635 19.35 4.98 38.38
CA GLU A 635 19.53 3.73 39.13
C GLU A 635 18.47 3.52 40.22
N SER A 636 18.06 4.58 40.93
CA SER A 636 16.99 4.49 41.93
C SER A 636 15.65 4.12 41.31
N VAL A 637 15.32 4.71 40.16
CA VAL A 637 14.07 4.45 39.44
C VAL A 637 14.09 3.06 38.78
N THR A 638 15.23 2.63 38.23
CA THR A 638 15.43 1.26 37.72
C THR A 638 15.14 0.22 38.81
N ARG A 639 15.66 0.40 40.04
CA ARG A 639 15.39 -0.52 41.16
C ARG A 639 13.92 -0.56 41.57
N GLN A 640 13.20 0.55 41.46
CA GLN A 640 11.76 0.61 41.74
C GLN A 640 10.93 -0.09 40.67
N ASN A 641 11.30 0.08 39.40
CA ASN A 641 10.48 -0.34 38.26
C ASN A 641 10.87 -1.70 37.66
N ILE A 642 11.97 -2.33 38.10
CA ILE A 642 12.42 -3.62 37.57
C ILE A 642 11.35 -4.72 37.67
N ASN A 643 10.57 -4.76 38.74
CA ASN A 643 9.51 -5.76 38.89
C ASN A 643 8.37 -5.52 37.90
N ALA A 644 8.04 -4.27 37.57
CA ALA A 644 7.05 -3.96 36.54
C ALA A 644 7.51 -4.44 35.15
N LEU A 645 8.80 -4.28 34.84
CA LEU A 645 9.38 -4.83 33.61
C LEU A 645 9.30 -6.37 33.57
N VAL A 646 9.56 -7.05 34.70
CA VAL A 646 9.42 -8.52 34.79
C VAL A 646 7.99 -8.98 34.51
N GLU A 647 6.99 -8.28 35.06
CA GLU A 647 5.58 -8.60 34.81
C GLU A 647 5.21 -8.43 33.33
N LEU A 648 5.64 -7.33 32.69
CA LEU A 648 5.41 -7.09 31.26
C LEU A 648 6.08 -8.14 30.37
N ILE A 649 7.26 -8.64 30.75
CA ILE A 649 7.96 -9.69 30.01
C ILE A 649 7.24 -11.04 30.13
N LYS A 650 6.63 -11.32 31.30
CA LYS A 650 5.97 -12.60 31.59
C LYS A 650 4.55 -12.70 31.04
N GLN A 651 3.87 -11.58 30.81
CA GLN A 651 2.61 -11.50 30.05
C GLN A 651 2.80 -12.03 28.64
#